data_AF-A0A422P589-F1
#
_entry.id   AF-A0A422P589-F1
#
_cell.length_a   1.000
_cell.length_b   1.000
_cell.length_c   1.000
_cell.angle_alpha   90.00
_cell.angle_beta   90.00
_cell.angle_gamma   90.00
#
_symmetry.space_group_name_H-M   'P 1'
#
loop_
_entity.id
_entity.type
_entity.pdbx_description
1 polymer ?
#
loop_
_entity_poly.entity_id
_entity_poly.type
_entity_poly.pdbx_seq_one_letter_code
_entity_poly.pdbx_strand_id
1 'polypeptide(L)'
;MDAILLSPVISATILIDAEVTAVAQLNEILRRSGLHVSTGSTQLHVTPEMVYLLSRDDVAVLARLARVLVKHASVQCDFGALFSVLWGHAKDVEKLLDKYAQKPLNDELWSRETASRQVVSDLMFLAHVFHILRHIEEPCAREEVREAVSIVQKDVEFVARLALKVGQAFDLALKNLKRSDTVLLRALELCQATIEMFAAAIATRKTLDVSPLLDLFNSDLAWRLSGAGVVATESYCESIRRLIGAVFARQDDFVGVEQVAVQLLLHRLTNRPPFDWESFRRLYILRDAELFAATALTPQYGILRYMSIVQACVEALLVTDEPWTQSLRQRTFKALHQINEKQMLSFFQVSLLAALEGMPEMDLVDDAVLQHRAVVTHLIVEHDNSNNMPPPSFLRILLAHGYTLPRMGHGVLKRNSILSLLRAIFEQLFQVPLIQLGETNKLTDLTLIPPVLTNHLLRLILDAAAADAETAHEVLSEVHRVTGIIYEANTSQCASLLSAQKMPVPLRRISVSAMRLLFMFFESNASLYTNNHSMALESLGRVYAVLAFYSSAKKNVTKIEKSATMRMISKVSMQLLALTQMMRAGKLESFFVDVVLPCTSTEKLQQKNRQQYALQEAYLRAFASSAVAFAMDEMTMLRHWVDTSLRCIRNPLSGALSLAGLNFFSAAFLSKRAIAPLFVPTYVALMVPVTNSRRYNEPSLLLVRHFARGVRAICQGVEECDEELLTRMMQNPNSTVNKFLSEFYGEGKTKPTLDGVRPLSCVLLVVSSLFDKVCFILGHTAAADTSSRQERIARFQAYFSALINLLQCRSRTVLHRVCASVEAVVLEHLRGVPRAQLQWMKYVTATVDLIEGTGKKELVEWLFKLKEKAAKVIPHSRL
;
A
#
# COMPACT_ATOMS: atom_id res chain seq x y z
N MET A 1 18.64 -7.70 -8.88
CA MET A 1 19.25 -8.89 -9.56
C MET A 1 18.52 -10.21 -9.27
N ASP A 2 18.42 -10.67 -8.01
CA ASP A 2 17.83 -11.99 -7.67
C ASP A 2 16.42 -12.18 -8.25
N ALA A 3 15.57 -11.16 -8.19
CA ALA A 3 14.19 -11.22 -8.66
C ALA A 3 13.99 -11.17 -10.19
N ILE A 4 15.06 -11.02 -10.98
CA ILE A 4 15.04 -11.08 -12.46
C ILE A 4 15.45 -12.49 -12.95
N LEU A 5 16.26 -13.19 -12.15
CA LEU A 5 16.61 -14.60 -12.32
C LEU A 5 15.55 -15.57 -11.76
N LEU A 6 14.61 -15.04 -10.97
CA LEU A 6 13.46 -15.76 -10.42
C LEU A 6 12.24 -15.57 -11.33
N SER A 7 11.68 -16.67 -11.85
CA SER A 7 10.31 -16.69 -12.39
C SER A 7 9.30 -16.35 -11.26
N PRO A 8 8.20 -15.61 -11.53
CA PRO A 8 7.47 -14.90 -10.49
C PRO A 8 6.42 -15.77 -9.80
N VAL A 9 6.80 -16.51 -8.76
CA VAL A 9 5.85 -17.05 -7.77
C VAL A 9 6.65 -17.22 -6.46
N ILE A 10 6.37 -16.53 -5.34
CA ILE A 10 5.41 -16.95 -4.30
C ILE A 10 5.50 -15.95 -3.10
N SER A 11 4.38 -15.76 -2.38
CA SER A 11 4.19 -14.92 -1.18
C SER A 11 4.61 -15.58 0.16
N ALA A 12 4.87 -14.75 1.17
CA ALA A 12 5.58 -15.06 2.42
C ALA A 12 4.93 -16.07 3.42
N THR A 13 3.72 -16.57 3.19
CA THR A 13 3.09 -17.62 4.04
C THR A 13 3.24 -19.04 3.49
N ILE A 14 3.92 -19.19 2.35
CA ILE A 14 4.25 -20.48 1.71
C ILE A 14 5.75 -20.80 1.89
N LEU A 15 6.49 -20.01 2.69
CA LEU A 15 7.95 -20.11 2.80
C LEU A 15 8.44 -21.45 3.33
N ILE A 16 7.74 -22.09 4.27
CA ILE A 16 8.19 -23.36 4.86
C ILE A 16 7.99 -24.53 3.87
N ASP A 17 6.81 -24.66 3.24
CA ASP A 17 6.56 -25.70 2.22
C ASP A 17 7.37 -25.47 0.93
N ALA A 18 7.57 -24.21 0.52
CA ALA A 18 8.38 -23.87 -0.65
C ALA A 18 9.87 -24.12 -0.41
N GLU A 19 10.38 -23.88 0.80
CA GLU A 19 11.78 -24.15 1.15
C GLU A 19 12.07 -25.64 1.22
N VAL A 20 11.17 -26.44 1.81
CA VAL A 20 11.27 -27.92 1.79
C VAL A 20 11.22 -28.44 0.35
N THR A 21 10.33 -27.91 -0.49
CA THR A 21 10.24 -28.26 -1.92
C THR A 21 11.51 -27.85 -2.68
N ALA A 22 12.07 -26.67 -2.39
CA ALA A 22 13.31 -26.19 -2.99
C ALA A 22 14.51 -27.07 -2.61
N VAL A 23 14.63 -27.48 -1.34
CA VAL A 23 15.67 -28.39 -0.87
C VAL A 23 15.55 -29.76 -1.54
N ALA A 24 14.34 -30.30 -1.67
CA ALA A 24 14.11 -31.56 -2.38
C ALA A 24 14.53 -31.48 -3.86
N GLN A 25 14.15 -30.39 -4.55
CA GLN A 25 14.53 -30.14 -5.93
C GLN A 25 16.05 -30.00 -6.11
N LEU A 26 16.73 -29.28 -5.19
CA LEU A 26 18.18 -29.13 -5.21
C LEU A 26 18.88 -30.48 -5.03
N ASN A 27 18.50 -31.25 -4.01
CA ASN A 27 19.11 -32.55 -3.75
C ASN A 27 18.89 -33.56 -4.89
N GLU A 28 17.75 -33.50 -5.57
CA GLU A 28 17.48 -34.34 -6.76
C GLU A 28 18.42 -34.01 -7.93
N ILE A 29 18.59 -32.73 -8.25
CA ILE A 29 19.53 -32.28 -9.29
C ILE A 29 20.96 -32.73 -8.92
N LEU A 30 21.36 -32.50 -7.67
CA LEU A 30 22.70 -32.86 -7.19
C LEU A 30 22.96 -34.36 -7.25
N ARG A 31 21.96 -35.21 -6.95
CA ARG A 31 22.08 -36.68 -7.08
C ARG A 31 22.24 -37.09 -8.52
N ARG A 32 21.38 -36.59 -9.41
CA ARG A 32 21.42 -36.93 -10.84
C ARG A 32 22.72 -36.48 -11.51
N SER A 33 23.29 -35.37 -11.07
CA SER A 33 24.55 -34.83 -11.59
C SER A 33 25.79 -35.37 -10.86
N GLY A 34 25.65 -36.30 -9.92
CA GLY A 34 26.76 -36.90 -9.16
C GLY A 34 27.38 -35.99 -8.09
N LEU A 35 26.87 -34.77 -7.90
CA LEU A 35 27.39 -33.75 -6.96
C LEU A 35 26.91 -33.93 -5.51
N HIS A 36 26.12 -34.96 -5.21
CA HIS A 36 25.54 -35.21 -3.89
C HIS A 36 26.49 -36.05 -3.02
N VAL A 37 27.19 -35.40 -2.07
CA VAL A 37 28.08 -35.98 -1.03
C VAL A 37 29.08 -37.02 -1.58
N SER A 38 30.33 -36.59 -1.70
CA SER A 38 31.48 -37.49 -1.84
C SER A 38 31.51 -38.47 -0.66
N THR A 39 31.25 -39.75 -0.92
CA THR A 39 31.62 -40.82 0.00
C THR A 39 33.13 -40.93 -0.07
N GLY A 40 33.81 -40.36 0.92
CA GLY A 40 35.26 -40.40 1.02
C GLY A 40 35.81 -41.81 0.80
N SER A 41 36.43 -42.03 -0.35
CA SER A 41 37.39 -43.09 -0.57
C SER A 41 38.69 -42.42 -1.00
N THR A 42 39.71 -42.54 -0.15
CA THR A 42 41.10 -42.12 -0.39
C THR A 42 41.81 -42.96 -1.45
N GLN A 43 41.08 -43.72 -2.27
CA GLN A 43 41.60 -44.43 -3.44
C GLN A 43 40.91 -43.92 -4.69
N LEU A 44 41.69 -43.21 -5.50
CA LEU A 44 41.41 -42.78 -6.87
C LEU A 44 41.05 -43.98 -7.76
N HIS A 45 39.78 -44.35 -7.78
CA HIS A 45 39.14 -44.97 -8.94
C HIS A 45 37.86 -44.18 -9.23
N VAL A 46 38.03 -42.93 -9.67
CA VAL A 46 36.98 -42.25 -10.43
C VAL A 46 36.89 -43.00 -11.76
N THR A 47 35.84 -43.80 -11.93
CA THR A 47 35.49 -44.35 -13.24
C THR A 47 35.21 -43.17 -14.19
N PRO A 48 35.69 -43.20 -15.44
CA PRO A 48 35.48 -42.11 -16.43
C PRO A 48 34.00 -41.80 -16.73
N GLU A 49 33.07 -42.60 -16.21
CA GLU A 49 31.64 -42.58 -16.49
C GLU A 49 30.83 -41.69 -15.51
N MET A 50 31.41 -41.27 -14.38
CA MET A 50 30.78 -40.29 -13.46
C MET A 50 31.17 -38.86 -13.84
N VAL A 51 30.91 -38.47 -15.09
CA VAL A 51 31.07 -37.08 -15.52
C VAL A 51 29.98 -36.25 -14.85
N TYR A 52 30.36 -35.32 -13.97
CA TYR A 52 29.45 -34.34 -13.37
C TYR A 52 28.80 -33.50 -14.48
N LEU A 53 27.66 -33.94 -15.00
CA LEU A 53 26.98 -33.29 -16.12
C LEU A 53 25.86 -32.42 -15.57
N LEU A 54 26.13 -31.11 -15.48
CA LEU A 54 25.11 -30.10 -15.25
C LEU A 54 24.63 -29.58 -16.61
N SER A 55 23.35 -29.78 -16.91
CA SER A 55 22.74 -29.16 -18.09
C SER A 55 22.53 -27.65 -17.87
N ARG A 56 22.31 -26.90 -18.95
CA ARG A 56 21.98 -25.46 -18.84
C ARG A 56 20.74 -25.21 -17.99
N ASP A 57 19.75 -26.10 -18.08
CA ASP A 57 18.51 -26.03 -17.30
C ASP A 57 18.77 -26.30 -15.81
N ASP A 58 19.65 -27.25 -15.49
CA ASP A 58 20.04 -27.52 -14.11
C ASP A 58 20.74 -26.31 -13.48
N VAL A 59 21.67 -25.69 -14.20
CA VAL A 59 22.34 -24.47 -13.75
C VAL A 59 21.34 -23.32 -13.58
N ALA A 60 20.34 -23.18 -14.45
CA ALA A 60 19.30 -22.18 -14.28
C ALA A 60 18.46 -22.42 -13.00
N VAL A 61 18.13 -23.68 -12.69
CA VAL A 61 17.43 -24.04 -11.45
C VAL A 61 18.29 -23.80 -10.22
N LEU A 62 19.58 -24.17 -10.28
CA LEU A 62 20.55 -23.89 -9.21
C LEU A 62 20.69 -22.38 -8.97
N ALA A 63 20.76 -21.57 -10.02
CA ALA A 63 20.81 -20.11 -9.91
C ALA A 63 19.54 -19.55 -9.26
N ARG A 64 18.36 -20.04 -9.67
CA ARG A 64 17.07 -19.66 -9.06
C ARG A 64 17.01 -19.98 -7.57
N LEU A 65 17.64 -21.07 -7.14
CA LEU A 65 17.63 -21.55 -5.76
C LEU A 65 18.97 -21.31 -5.03
N ALA A 66 19.84 -20.46 -5.57
CA ALA A 66 21.23 -20.31 -5.11
C ALA A 66 21.32 -19.90 -3.63
N ARG A 67 20.40 -19.04 -3.17
CA ARG A 67 20.33 -18.65 -1.76
C ARG A 67 19.97 -19.81 -0.83
N VAL A 68 19.08 -20.72 -1.24
CA VAL A 68 18.71 -21.92 -0.46
C VAL A 68 19.87 -22.93 -0.50
N LEU A 69 20.48 -23.12 -1.67
CA LEU A 69 21.63 -24.00 -1.89
C LEU A 69 22.77 -23.75 -0.89
N VAL A 70 23.14 -22.48 -0.67
CA VAL A 70 24.28 -22.13 0.19
C VAL A 70 23.91 -22.00 1.67
N LYS A 71 22.66 -21.67 2.01
CA LYS A 71 22.20 -21.44 3.40
C LYS A 71 21.67 -22.67 4.12
N HIS A 72 20.95 -23.53 3.41
CA HIS A 72 20.15 -24.57 4.06
C HIS A 72 20.98 -25.83 4.33
N ALA A 73 21.12 -26.21 5.60
CA ALA A 73 21.97 -27.32 6.03
C ALA A 73 21.62 -28.68 5.38
N SER A 74 20.34 -28.91 5.09
CA SER A 74 19.87 -30.16 4.46
C SER A 74 20.20 -30.30 2.96
N VAL A 75 20.82 -29.30 2.34
CA VAL A 75 21.31 -29.41 0.96
C VAL A 75 22.68 -30.08 0.99
N GLN A 76 22.72 -31.30 0.44
CA GLN A 76 23.87 -32.20 0.45
C GLN A 76 24.62 -32.08 -0.88
N CYS A 77 25.73 -31.33 -0.89
CA CYS A 77 26.51 -31.02 -2.10
C CYS A 77 28.01 -31.08 -1.82
N ASP A 78 28.79 -31.65 -2.76
CA ASP A 78 30.23 -31.41 -2.85
C ASP A 78 30.46 -30.05 -3.54
N PHE A 79 30.64 -29.00 -2.73
CA PHE A 79 30.81 -27.63 -3.21
C PHE A 79 32.13 -27.40 -3.95
N GLY A 80 33.17 -28.20 -3.68
CA GLY A 80 34.44 -28.13 -4.41
C GLY A 80 34.29 -28.68 -5.84
N ALA A 81 33.59 -29.80 -5.99
CA ALA A 81 33.24 -30.36 -7.29
C ALA A 81 32.27 -29.43 -8.05
N LEU A 82 31.23 -28.92 -7.39
CA LEU A 82 30.27 -27.98 -7.99
C LEU A 82 30.97 -26.73 -8.51
N PHE A 83 31.85 -26.12 -7.70
CA PHE A 83 32.63 -24.96 -8.13
C PHE A 83 33.48 -25.28 -9.36
N SER A 84 34.17 -26.43 -9.36
CA SER A 84 35.03 -26.85 -10.48
C SER A 84 34.25 -27.04 -11.78
N VAL A 85 33.05 -27.63 -11.71
CA VAL A 85 32.16 -27.81 -12.87
C VAL A 85 31.66 -26.46 -13.40
N LEU A 86 31.16 -25.59 -12.51
CA LEU A 86 30.71 -24.24 -12.85
C LEU A 86 31.84 -23.40 -13.45
N TRP A 87 33.06 -23.53 -12.92
CA TRP A 87 34.24 -22.82 -13.42
C TRP A 87 34.67 -23.33 -14.80
N GLY A 88 34.59 -24.65 -15.03
CA GLY A 88 34.79 -25.26 -16.35
C GLY A 88 33.83 -24.67 -17.39
N HIS A 89 32.54 -24.59 -17.05
CA HIS A 89 31.52 -23.97 -17.88
C HIS A 89 31.83 -22.50 -18.22
N ALA A 90 32.32 -21.71 -17.26
CA ALA A 90 32.70 -20.32 -17.52
C ALA A 90 33.85 -20.20 -18.53
N LYS A 91 34.88 -21.05 -18.42
CA LYS A 91 36.04 -21.08 -19.34
C LYS A 91 35.67 -21.52 -20.76
N ASP A 92 34.72 -22.45 -20.89
CA ASP A 92 34.25 -22.90 -22.20
C ASP A 92 33.47 -21.81 -22.94
N VAL A 93 32.64 -21.05 -22.21
CA VAL A 93 31.88 -19.93 -22.79
C VAL A 93 32.79 -18.76 -23.18
N GLU A 94 33.87 -18.46 -22.43
CA GLU A 94 34.82 -17.40 -22.80
C GLU A 94 35.37 -17.61 -24.24
N LYS A 95 35.79 -18.83 -24.57
CA LYS A 95 36.34 -19.16 -25.90
C LYS A 95 35.33 -18.93 -27.03
N LEU A 96 34.03 -18.99 -26.73
CA LEU A 96 32.96 -18.74 -27.70
C LEU A 96 32.69 -17.24 -27.86
N LEU A 97 32.82 -16.44 -26.79
CA LEU A 97 32.74 -14.98 -26.85
C LEU A 97 33.87 -14.37 -27.70
N ASP A 98 35.08 -14.91 -27.62
CA ASP A 98 36.21 -14.47 -28.44
C ASP A 98 35.94 -14.67 -29.95
N LYS A 99 35.25 -15.76 -30.32
CA LYS A 99 34.82 -16.02 -31.71
C LYS A 99 33.70 -15.08 -32.16
N TYR A 100 32.84 -14.64 -31.24
CA TYR A 100 31.79 -13.68 -31.54
C TYR A 100 32.36 -12.26 -31.76
N ALA A 101 33.33 -11.84 -30.94
CA ALA A 101 33.99 -10.54 -31.06
C ALA A 101 34.77 -10.36 -32.38
N GLN A 102 35.21 -11.45 -33.01
CA GLN A 102 35.97 -11.45 -34.27
C GLN A 102 35.09 -11.45 -35.53
N LYS A 103 33.76 -11.55 -35.45
CA LYS A 103 32.88 -11.55 -36.63
C LYS A 103 32.64 -10.13 -37.18
N PRO A 104 32.89 -9.87 -38.48
CA PRO A 104 32.70 -8.54 -39.07
C PRO A 104 31.23 -8.11 -39.10
N LEU A 105 30.99 -6.81 -38.92
CA LEU A 105 29.64 -6.22 -38.88
C LEU A 105 28.85 -6.27 -40.22
N ASN A 106 29.39 -6.89 -41.27
CA ASN A 106 28.84 -6.88 -42.63
C ASN A 106 28.11 -8.17 -43.05
N ASP A 107 28.00 -9.19 -42.19
CA ASP A 107 27.31 -10.44 -42.53
C ASP A 107 25.78 -10.31 -42.61
N GLU A 108 25.17 -11.07 -43.53
CA GLU A 108 23.75 -11.10 -43.88
C GLU A 108 22.82 -11.29 -42.66
N LEU A 109 21.64 -10.65 -42.70
CA LEU A 109 20.66 -10.57 -41.60
C LEU A 109 20.32 -11.93 -40.95
N TRP A 110 20.16 -12.99 -41.75
CA TRP A 110 19.74 -14.33 -41.27
C TRP A 110 20.84 -15.09 -40.51
N SER A 111 22.11 -14.90 -40.89
CA SER A 111 23.26 -15.48 -40.18
C SER A 111 23.50 -14.81 -38.82
N ARG A 112 23.12 -13.52 -38.71
CA ARG A 112 23.17 -12.73 -37.49
C ARG A 112 22.11 -13.13 -36.47
N GLU A 113 20.88 -13.41 -36.91
CA GLU A 113 19.80 -13.83 -36.00
C GLU A 113 20.10 -15.17 -35.32
N THR A 114 20.55 -16.17 -36.09
CA THR A 114 20.94 -17.49 -35.55
C THR A 114 22.17 -17.41 -34.64
N ALA A 115 23.21 -16.64 -35.03
CA ALA A 115 24.37 -16.39 -34.18
C ALA A 115 24.01 -15.62 -32.89
N SER A 116 23.08 -14.66 -32.96
CA SER A 116 22.62 -13.89 -31.79
C SER A 116 21.88 -14.77 -30.78
N ARG A 117 21.02 -15.70 -31.24
CA ARG A 117 20.29 -16.63 -30.35
C ARG A 117 21.22 -17.57 -29.58
N GLN A 118 22.27 -18.07 -30.24
CA GLN A 118 23.25 -18.94 -29.60
C GLN A 118 24.06 -18.17 -28.53
N VAL A 119 24.52 -16.97 -28.87
CA VAL A 119 25.28 -16.10 -27.95
C VAL A 119 24.42 -15.65 -26.77
N VAL A 120 23.13 -15.34 -26.97
CA VAL A 120 22.19 -15.04 -25.88
C VAL A 120 22.12 -16.21 -24.89
N SER A 121 21.97 -17.44 -25.38
CA SER A 121 21.89 -18.62 -24.51
C SER A 121 23.19 -18.81 -23.71
N ASP A 122 24.34 -18.59 -24.36
CA ASP A 122 25.66 -18.69 -23.72
C ASP A 122 25.87 -17.61 -22.65
N LEU A 123 25.46 -16.37 -22.92
CA LEU A 123 25.52 -15.25 -21.97
C LEU A 123 24.60 -15.46 -20.77
N MET A 124 23.37 -15.93 -20.99
CA MET A 124 22.43 -16.24 -19.91
C MET A 124 22.96 -17.39 -19.04
N PHE A 125 23.54 -18.41 -19.67
CA PHE A 125 24.18 -19.51 -18.95
C PHE A 125 25.36 -19.03 -18.10
N LEU A 126 26.23 -18.18 -18.67
CA LEU A 126 27.33 -17.55 -17.96
C LEU A 126 26.83 -16.70 -16.78
N ALA A 127 25.74 -15.95 -16.96
CA ALA A 127 25.13 -15.16 -15.91
C ALA A 127 24.62 -16.04 -14.75
N HIS A 128 23.97 -17.18 -15.05
CA HIS A 128 23.54 -18.14 -14.04
C HIS A 128 24.73 -18.74 -13.27
N VAL A 129 25.80 -19.11 -13.98
CA VAL A 129 27.05 -19.62 -13.38
C VAL A 129 27.60 -18.60 -12.38
N PHE A 130 27.86 -17.36 -12.81
CA PHE A 130 28.41 -16.33 -11.92
C PHE A 130 27.47 -15.92 -10.80
N HIS A 131 26.15 -16.02 -11.01
CA HIS A 131 25.19 -15.81 -9.94
C HIS A 131 25.32 -16.85 -8.83
N ILE A 132 25.45 -18.14 -9.18
CA ILE A 132 25.66 -19.21 -8.19
C ILE A 132 27.00 -19.01 -7.47
N LEU A 133 28.07 -18.77 -8.23
CA LEU A 133 29.41 -18.54 -7.68
C LEU A 133 29.44 -17.34 -6.73
N ARG A 134 28.70 -16.26 -7.04
CA ARG A 134 28.50 -15.12 -6.12
C ARG A 134 27.91 -15.56 -4.79
N HIS A 135 26.81 -16.33 -4.81
CA HIS A 135 26.14 -16.76 -3.58
C HIS A 135 27.02 -17.69 -2.74
N ILE A 136 27.89 -18.49 -3.37
CA ILE A 136 28.88 -19.31 -2.65
C ILE A 136 29.86 -18.43 -1.87
N GLU A 137 30.32 -17.31 -2.45
CA GLU A 137 31.26 -16.39 -1.80
C GLU A 137 30.61 -15.37 -0.84
N GLU A 138 29.28 -15.21 -0.88
CA GLU A 138 28.60 -14.22 -0.04
C GLU A 138 28.69 -14.55 1.46
N PRO A 139 28.74 -13.55 2.36
CA PRO A 139 28.77 -13.76 3.82
C PRO A 139 27.58 -14.56 4.36
N CYS A 140 26.53 -14.69 3.56
CA CYS A 140 25.32 -15.39 3.93
C CYS A 140 25.40 -16.91 3.68
N ALA A 141 26.40 -17.39 2.94
CA ALA A 141 26.68 -18.81 2.77
C ALA A 141 27.26 -19.40 4.06
N ARG A 142 27.05 -20.70 4.25
CA ARG A 142 27.68 -21.46 5.35
C ARG A 142 29.21 -21.41 5.21
N GLU A 143 29.92 -21.41 6.33
CA GLU A 143 31.38 -21.33 6.36
C GLU A 143 32.04 -22.49 5.59
N GLU A 144 31.55 -23.71 5.82
CA GLU A 144 31.97 -24.93 5.10
C GLU A 144 31.82 -24.84 3.57
N VAL A 145 30.83 -24.08 3.08
CA VAL A 145 30.59 -23.88 1.64
C VAL A 145 31.64 -22.95 1.04
N ARG A 146 32.03 -21.90 1.78
CA ARG A 146 33.06 -20.94 1.36
C ARG A 146 34.45 -21.57 1.40
N GLU A 147 34.73 -22.36 2.43
CA GLU A 147 36.02 -23.04 2.62
C GLU A 147 36.26 -24.18 1.62
N ALA A 148 35.21 -24.86 1.17
CA ALA A 148 35.31 -25.93 0.18
C ALA A 148 35.83 -25.46 -1.20
N VAL A 149 35.83 -24.15 -1.46
CA VAL A 149 36.19 -23.57 -2.76
C VAL A 149 37.60 -22.98 -2.75
N SER A 150 38.44 -23.44 -3.66
CA SER A 150 39.79 -22.91 -3.89
C SER A 150 39.81 -21.96 -5.09
N ILE A 151 39.90 -20.66 -4.82
CA ILE A 151 40.11 -19.61 -5.84
C ILE A 151 41.59 -19.20 -5.81
N VAL A 152 42.26 -19.20 -6.97
CA VAL A 152 43.65 -18.76 -7.10
C VAL A 152 43.78 -17.42 -7.83
N GLN A 153 44.96 -16.79 -7.79
CA GLN A 153 45.17 -15.47 -8.41
C GLN A 153 44.82 -15.43 -9.91
N LYS A 154 45.14 -16.50 -10.65
CA LYS A 154 44.80 -16.62 -12.08
C LYS A 154 43.28 -16.58 -12.34
N ASP A 155 42.48 -17.02 -11.37
CA ASP A 155 41.03 -16.97 -11.47
C ASP A 155 40.52 -15.53 -11.30
N VAL A 156 41.12 -14.75 -10.40
CA VAL A 156 40.81 -13.32 -10.23
C VAL A 156 41.10 -12.53 -11.51
N GLU A 157 42.28 -12.74 -12.10
CA GLU A 157 42.65 -12.13 -13.38
C GLU A 157 41.70 -12.56 -14.51
N PHE A 158 41.29 -13.83 -14.52
CA PHE A 158 40.32 -14.34 -15.49
C PHE A 158 38.97 -13.62 -15.36
N VAL A 159 38.44 -13.46 -14.15
CA VAL A 159 37.17 -12.73 -13.92
C VAL A 159 37.28 -11.29 -14.40
N ALA A 160 38.36 -10.59 -14.06
CA ALA A 160 38.58 -9.21 -14.49
C ALA A 160 38.62 -9.09 -16.03
N ARG A 161 39.38 -9.98 -16.70
CA ARG A 161 39.44 -10.02 -18.17
C ARG A 161 38.08 -10.35 -18.81
N LEU A 162 37.35 -11.32 -18.26
CA LEU A 162 36.05 -11.73 -18.78
C LEU A 162 35.01 -10.62 -18.64
N ALA A 163 34.99 -9.92 -17.50
CA ALA A 163 34.13 -8.76 -17.28
C ALA A 163 34.40 -7.65 -18.30
N LEU A 164 35.67 -7.37 -18.62
CA LEU A 164 36.02 -6.40 -19.66
C LEU A 164 35.58 -6.86 -21.06
N LYS A 165 35.74 -8.14 -21.39
CA LYS A 165 35.29 -8.71 -22.68
C LYS A 165 33.78 -8.60 -22.84
N VAL A 166 33.01 -9.00 -21.82
CA VAL A 166 31.54 -8.87 -21.83
C VAL A 166 31.14 -7.39 -21.90
N GLY A 167 31.82 -6.52 -21.16
CA GLY A 167 31.62 -5.06 -21.23
C GLY A 167 31.87 -4.49 -22.62
N GLN A 168 32.93 -4.91 -23.32
CA GLN A 168 33.20 -4.47 -24.69
C GLN A 168 32.10 -4.91 -25.67
N ALA A 169 31.63 -6.15 -25.55
CA ALA A 169 30.50 -6.63 -26.34
C ALA A 169 29.22 -5.83 -26.04
N PHE A 170 29.01 -5.46 -24.77
CA PHE A 170 27.88 -4.63 -24.36
C PHE A 170 27.97 -3.20 -24.90
N ASP A 171 29.12 -2.54 -24.81
CA ASP A 171 29.36 -1.20 -25.36
C ASP A 171 29.17 -1.19 -26.88
N LEU A 172 29.62 -2.22 -27.60
CA LEU A 172 29.40 -2.36 -29.04
C LEU A 172 27.91 -2.50 -29.38
N ALA A 173 27.16 -3.27 -28.59
CA ALA A 173 25.73 -3.45 -28.77
C ALA A 173 24.95 -2.17 -28.46
N LEU A 174 25.37 -1.39 -27.44
CA LEU A 174 24.79 -0.10 -27.10
C LEU A 174 25.06 0.96 -28.16
N LYS A 175 26.28 1.05 -28.69
CA LYS A 175 26.61 1.96 -29.81
C LYS A 175 25.79 1.68 -31.06
N ASN A 176 25.39 0.42 -31.28
CA ASN A 176 24.55 0.00 -32.41
C ASN A 176 23.09 -0.21 -32.01
N LEU A 177 22.59 0.55 -31.04
CA LEU A 177 21.32 0.29 -30.36
C LEU A 177 20.15 -0.01 -31.31
N LYS A 178 20.00 0.74 -32.40
CA LYS A 178 18.91 0.57 -33.38
C LYS A 178 18.91 -0.80 -34.08
N ARG A 179 20.08 -1.42 -34.24
CA ARG A 179 20.28 -2.71 -34.92
C ARG A 179 20.39 -3.89 -33.95
N SER A 180 20.64 -3.63 -32.68
CA SER A 180 20.84 -4.66 -31.66
C SER A 180 19.50 -5.25 -31.17
N ASP A 181 19.45 -6.58 -31.02
CA ASP A 181 18.32 -7.28 -30.41
C ASP A 181 18.23 -6.95 -28.92
N THR A 182 17.03 -6.58 -28.47
CA THR A 182 16.70 -6.34 -27.05
C THR A 182 17.02 -7.53 -26.15
N VAL A 183 16.88 -8.77 -26.65
CA VAL A 183 17.19 -9.97 -25.88
C VAL A 183 18.69 -10.09 -25.63
N LEU A 184 19.50 -9.80 -26.65
CA LEU A 184 20.96 -9.76 -26.54
C LEU A 184 21.43 -8.66 -25.59
N LEU A 185 20.87 -7.45 -25.69
CA LEU A 185 21.19 -6.34 -24.79
C LEU A 185 20.94 -6.71 -23.32
N ARG A 186 19.80 -7.35 -23.03
CA ARG A 186 19.45 -7.79 -21.67
C ARG A 186 20.36 -8.91 -21.17
N ALA A 187 20.70 -9.88 -22.03
CA ALA A 187 21.62 -10.96 -21.67
C ALA A 187 23.03 -10.42 -21.35
N LEU A 188 23.50 -9.43 -22.12
CA LEU A 188 24.77 -8.75 -21.87
C LEU A 188 24.74 -7.95 -20.57
N GLU A 189 23.68 -7.16 -20.32
CA GLU A 189 23.51 -6.40 -19.07
C GLU A 189 23.53 -7.33 -17.86
N LEU A 190 22.76 -8.42 -17.91
CA LEU A 190 22.66 -9.37 -16.81
C LEU A 190 23.97 -10.12 -16.58
N CYS A 191 24.62 -10.59 -17.65
CA CYS A 191 25.90 -11.28 -17.57
C CYS A 191 26.98 -10.38 -16.96
N GLN A 192 27.12 -9.16 -17.46
CA GLN A 192 28.03 -8.15 -16.91
C GLN A 192 27.77 -7.94 -15.41
N ALA A 193 26.51 -7.70 -15.06
CA ALA A 193 26.08 -7.45 -13.69
C ALA A 193 26.44 -8.61 -12.74
N THR A 194 26.22 -9.86 -13.16
CA THR A 194 26.55 -11.04 -12.34
C THR A 194 28.05 -11.25 -12.17
N ILE A 195 28.85 -10.99 -13.22
CA ILE A 195 30.31 -11.11 -13.15
C ILE A 195 30.89 -10.04 -12.21
N GLU A 196 30.46 -8.79 -12.32
CA GLU A 196 30.89 -7.70 -11.43
C GLU A 196 30.57 -8.00 -9.96
N MET A 197 29.35 -8.51 -9.70
CA MET A 197 28.93 -8.86 -8.35
C MET A 197 29.72 -10.03 -7.76
N PHE A 198 30.10 -11.01 -8.59
CA PHE A 198 31.00 -12.09 -8.17
C PHE A 198 32.42 -11.58 -7.94
N ALA A 199 32.93 -10.72 -8.82
CA ALA A 199 34.24 -10.07 -8.66
C ALA A 199 34.34 -9.36 -7.31
N ALA A 200 33.33 -8.56 -6.95
CA ALA A 200 33.28 -7.89 -5.66
C ALA A 200 33.17 -8.86 -4.46
N ALA A 201 32.55 -10.03 -4.62
CA ALA A 201 32.46 -11.03 -3.56
C ALA A 201 33.81 -11.70 -3.27
N ILE A 202 34.56 -12.07 -4.31
CA ILE A 202 35.89 -12.70 -4.18
C ILE A 202 36.91 -11.76 -3.52
N ALA A 203 36.75 -10.43 -3.66
CA ALA A 203 37.66 -9.45 -3.09
C ALA A 203 37.85 -9.56 -1.56
N THR A 204 36.92 -10.24 -0.87
CA THR A 204 36.99 -10.52 0.57
C THR A 204 38.04 -11.56 0.96
N ARG A 205 38.55 -12.36 0.03
CA ARG A 205 39.58 -13.39 0.30
C ARG A 205 40.95 -12.74 0.51
N LYS A 206 41.52 -12.90 1.70
CA LYS A 206 42.79 -12.26 2.12
C LYS A 206 44.02 -12.71 1.32
N THR A 207 44.02 -13.94 0.80
CA THR A 207 45.17 -14.53 0.09
C THR A 207 45.31 -14.08 -1.37
N LEU A 208 44.35 -13.31 -1.90
CA LEU A 208 44.31 -12.90 -3.30
C LEU A 208 44.70 -11.44 -3.48
N ASP A 209 45.45 -11.11 -4.51
CA ASP A 209 45.69 -9.72 -4.91
C ASP A 209 44.44 -9.17 -5.63
N VAL A 210 43.89 -8.09 -5.07
CA VAL A 210 42.65 -7.44 -5.49
C VAL A 210 42.90 -6.35 -6.54
N SER A 211 44.16 -6.03 -6.87
CA SER A 211 44.53 -5.04 -7.89
C SER A 211 43.80 -5.22 -9.23
N PRO A 212 43.70 -6.44 -9.81
CA PRO A 212 42.96 -6.64 -11.07
C PRO A 212 41.46 -6.28 -10.98
N LEU A 213 40.87 -6.45 -9.79
CA LEU A 213 39.47 -6.09 -9.54
C LEU A 213 39.31 -4.58 -9.37
N LEU A 214 40.25 -3.93 -8.66
CA LEU A 214 40.28 -2.47 -8.56
C LEU A 214 40.43 -1.83 -9.95
N ASP A 215 41.29 -2.37 -10.81
CA ASP A 215 41.48 -1.90 -12.18
C ASP A 215 40.20 -2.07 -13.02
N LEU A 216 39.48 -3.20 -12.86
CA LEU A 216 38.18 -3.41 -13.49
C LEU A 216 37.18 -2.31 -13.09
N PHE A 217 36.99 -2.09 -11.79
CA PHE A 217 36.03 -1.11 -11.29
C PHE A 217 36.47 0.34 -11.52
N ASN A 218 37.77 0.58 -11.66
CA ASN A 218 38.33 1.87 -12.09
C ASN A 218 38.37 2.05 -13.61
N SER A 219 37.94 1.07 -14.41
CA SER A 219 37.89 1.22 -15.86
C SER A 219 36.76 2.15 -16.28
N ASP A 220 37.03 3.03 -17.25
CA ASP A 220 36.01 3.94 -17.79
C ASP A 220 34.92 3.19 -18.56
N LEU A 221 35.24 2.00 -19.08
CA LEU A 221 34.27 1.13 -19.74
C LEU A 221 33.23 0.64 -18.74
N ALA A 222 33.65 0.02 -17.63
CA ALA A 222 32.72 -0.48 -16.60
C ALA A 222 31.90 0.68 -16.00
N TRP A 223 32.55 1.81 -15.73
CA TRP A 223 31.87 3.00 -15.22
C TRP A 223 30.78 3.51 -16.18
N ARG A 224 31.08 3.63 -17.48
CA ARG A 224 30.09 4.09 -18.49
C ARG A 224 28.92 3.13 -18.61
N LEU A 225 29.19 1.82 -18.69
CA LEU A 225 28.18 0.78 -18.82
C LEU A 225 27.30 0.66 -17.58
N SER A 226 27.83 1.02 -16.42
CA SER A 226 27.06 1.01 -15.17
C SER A 226 25.81 1.89 -15.21
N GLY A 227 25.71 2.86 -16.13
CA GLY A 227 24.52 3.71 -16.31
C GLY A 227 23.56 3.26 -17.41
N ALA A 228 23.85 2.17 -18.13
CA ALA A 228 23.06 1.77 -19.30
C ALA A 228 21.64 1.32 -18.96
N GLY A 229 21.48 0.59 -17.85
CA GLY A 229 20.20 0.08 -17.39
C GLY A 229 20.12 -0.08 -15.87
N VAL A 230 18.94 -0.48 -15.39
CA VAL A 230 18.67 -0.64 -13.94
C VAL A 230 19.48 -1.76 -13.32
N VAL A 231 19.68 -2.88 -14.04
CA VAL A 231 20.40 -4.04 -13.50
C VAL A 231 21.87 -3.70 -13.40
N ALA A 232 22.45 -3.08 -14.44
CA ALA A 232 23.83 -2.60 -14.43
C ALA A 232 24.07 -1.55 -13.32
N THR A 233 23.13 -0.61 -13.13
CA THR A 233 23.26 0.40 -12.07
C THR A 233 23.19 -0.23 -10.68
N GLU A 234 22.23 -1.13 -10.45
CA GLU A 234 22.07 -1.84 -9.18
C GLU A 234 23.30 -2.69 -8.86
N SER A 235 23.77 -3.49 -9.81
CA SER A 235 24.91 -4.39 -9.63
C SER A 235 26.22 -3.65 -9.42
N TYR A 236 26.49 -2.61 -10.21
CA TYR A 236 27.75 -1.90 -10.12
C TYR A 236 27.84 -1.11 -8.81
N CYS A 237 26.79 -0.38 -8.42
CA CYS A 237 26.76 0.33 -7.13
C CYS A 237 26.92 -0.62 -5.94
N GLU A 238 26.22 -1.76 -5.95
CA GLU A 238 26.34 -2.78 -4.92
C GLU A 238 27.72 -3.46 -4.92
N SER A 239 28.33 -3.66 -6.09
CA SER A 239 29.69 -4.19 -6.22
C SER A 239 30.72 -3.24 -5.63
N ILE A 240 30.64 -1.94 -5.94
CA ILE A 240 31.51 -0.91 -5.36
C ILE A 240 31.33 -0.87 -3.83
N ARG A 241 30.08 -0.94 -3.35
CA ARG A 241 29.77 -0.98 -1.91
C ARG A 241 30.47 -2.16 -1.22
N ARG A 242 30.35 -3.36 -1.78
CA ARG A 242 30.99 -4.59 -1.26
C ARG A 242 32.50 -4.51 -1.34
N LEU A 243 33.03 -3.98 -2.44
CA LEU A 243 34.47 -3.81 -2.64
C LEU A 243 35.06 -2.87 -1.58
N ILE A 244 34.42 -1.72 -1.31
CA ILE A 244 34.84 -0.81 -0.23
C ILE A 244 34.91 -1.56 1.11
N GLY A 245 33.86 -2.30 1.47
CA GLY A 245 33.87 -3.12 2.69
C GLY A 245 34.98 -4.18 2.71
N ALA A 246 35.24 -4.82 1.56
CA ALA A 246 36.31 -5.81 1.41
C ALA A 246 37.71 -5.21 1.57
N VAL A 247 37.98 -4.01 1.02
CA VAL A 247 39.28 -3.34 1.19
C VAL A 247 39.49 -2.97 2.66
N PHE A 248 38.46 -2.48 3.37
CA PHE A 248 38.57 -2.21 4.81
C PHE A 248 38.77 -3.46 5.66
N ALA A 249 38.14 -4.57 5.32
CA ALA A 249 38.39 -5.87 5.97
C ALA A 249 39.84 -6.38 5.79
N ARG A 250 40.58 -5.76 4.87
CA ARG A 250 41.97 -6.07 4.49
C ARG A 250 42.94 -4.92 4.76
N GLN A 251 42.59 -4.03 5.69
CA GLN A 251 43.42 -2.87 6.05
C GLN A 251 44.86 -3.24 6.48
N ASP A 252 45.07 -4.46 6.98
CA ASP A 252 46.40 -4.95 7.37
C ASP A 252 47.25 -5.40 6.17
N ASP A 253 46.61 -5.69 5.02
CA ASP A 253 47.26 -6.22 3.82
C ASP A 253 47.71 -5.10 2.85
N PHE A 254 47.13 -3.89 2.92
CA PHE A 254 47.35 -2.81 1.97
C PHE A 254 47.53 -1.45 2.62
N VAL A 255 48.45 -0.65 2.08
CA VAL A 255 48.62 0.75 2.46
C VAL A 255 47.66 1.63 1.64
N GLY A 256 47.02 2.61 2.27
CA GLY A 256 46.17 3.58 1.55
C GLY A 256 44.74 3.13 1.28
N VAL A 257 44.23 2.12 1.99
CA VAL A 257 42.84 1.62 1.92
C VAL A 257 41.81 2.75 1.94
N GLU A 258 41.98 3.72 2.84
CA GLU A 258 41.07 4.86 2.97
C GLU A 258 41.02 5.68 1.66
N GLN A 259 42.16 5.90 1.01
CA GLN A 259 42.23 6.69 -0.22
C GLN A 259 41.56 5.97 -1.40
N VAL A 260 41.79 4.66 -1.53
CA VAL A 260 41.13 3.83 -2.55
C VAL A 260 39.62 3.80 -2.35
N ALA A 261 39.16 3.56 -1.11
CA ALA A 261 37.74 3.54 -0.78
C ALA A 261 37.06 4.89 -1.06
N VAL A 262 37.71 6.00 -0.72
CA VAL A 262 37.23 7.35 -0.99
C VAL A 262 37.12 7.61 -2.49
N GLN A 263 38.11 7.19 -3.28
CA GLN A 263 38.09 7.34 -4.74
C GLN A 263 36.96 6.53 -5.38
N LEU A 264 36.76 5.28 -4.96
CA LEU A 264 35.64 4.45 -5.44
C LEU A 264 34.29 5.08 -5.09
N LEU A 265 34.13 5.60 -3.86
CA LEU A 265 32.91 6.24 -3.42
C LEU A 265 32.61 7.55 -4.18
N LEU A 266 33.61 8.42 -4.34
CA LEU A 266 33.44 9.73 -4.99
C LEU A 266 33.33 9.65 -6.50
N HIS A 267 34.20 8.87 -7.15
CA HIS A 267 34.36 8.91 -8.60
C HIS A 267 33.64 7.79 -9.35
N ARG A 268 33.24 6.71 -8.66
CA ARG A 268 32.58 5.56 -9.31
C ARG A 268 31.17 5.31 -8.80
N LEU A 269 30.93 5.41 -7.48
CA LEU A 269 29.60 5.23 -6.90
C LEU A 269 28.72 6.47 -7.06
N THR A 270 29.23 7.66 -6.71
CA THR A 270 28.42 8.89 -6.65
C THR A 270 28.60 9.80 -7.87
N ASN A 271 29.75 9.79 -8.54
CA ASN A 271 29.88 10.37 -9.87
C ASN A 271 29.37 9.37 -10.92
N ARG A 272 28.12 9.52 -11.36
CA ARG A 272 27.46 8.58 -12.29
C ARG A 272 27.65 9.02 -13.74
N PRO A 273 27.68 8.08 -14.71
CA PRO A 273 27.63 8.45 -16.12
C PRO A 273 26.31 9.16 -16.46
N PRO A 274 26.29 10.00 -17.51
CA PRO A 274 25.08 10.68 -17.97
C PRO A 274 23.95 9.70 -18.28
N PHE A 275 22.72 10.06 -17.91
CA PHE A 275 21.56 9.21 -18.15
C PHE A 275 21.18 9.20 -19.65
N ASP A 276 21.18 8.01 -20.26
CA ASP A 276 20.71 7.79 -21.63
C ASP A 276 19.33 7.11 -21.64
N TRP A 277 18.32 7.89 -22.01
CA TRP A 277 16.94 7.43 -22.05
C TRP A 277 16.72 6.25 -23.00
N GLU A 278 17.37 6.26 -24.16
CA GLU A 278 17.11 5.25 -25.18
C GLU A 278 17.67 3.88 -24.75
N SER A 279 18.88 3.86 -24.20
CA SER A 279 19.48 2.66 -23.60
C SER A 279 18.62 2.11 -22.46
N PHE A 280 18.24 2.99 -21.51
CA PHE A 280 17.39 2.63 -20.37
C PHE A 280 16.07 1.99 -20.84
N ARG A 281 15.38 2.64 -21.79
CA ARG A 281 14.06 2.21 -22.27
C ARG A 281 14.09 0.82 -22.90
N ARG A 282 15.17 0.47 -23.62
CA ARG A 282 15.31 -0.85 -24.25
C ARG A 282 15.70 -1.96 -23.27
N LEU A 283 16.53 -1.62 -22.28
CA LEU A 283 17.01 -2.58 -21.28
C LEU A 283 15.99 -2.85 -20.19
N TYR A 284 15.12 -1.89 -19.88
CA TYR A 284 14.14 -2.03 -18.81
C TYR A 284 13.25 -3.29 -19.00
N ILE A 285 13.28 -4.18 -18.01
CA ILE A 285 12.47 -5.41 -17.96
C ILE A 285 11.24 -5.13 -17.11
N LEU A 286 10.05 -5.23 -17.70
CA LEU A 286 8.80 -5.20 -16.96
C LEU A 286 8.48 -6.61 -16.47
N ARG A 287 8.16 -6.75 -15.18
CA ARG A 287 7.58 -8.00 -14.67
C ARG A 287 6.16 -8.20 -15.22
N ASP A 288 5.64 -9.42 -15.16
CA ASP A 288 4.27 -9.75 -15.64
C ASP A 288 3.16 -8.84 -15.08
N ALA A 289 3.30 -8.35 -13.83
CA ALA A 289 2.36 -7.39 -13.24
C ALA A 289 2.50 -5.95 -13.79
N GLU A 290 3.65 -5.63 -14.37
CA GLU A 290 4.09 -4.31 -14.82
C GLU A 290 4.02 -4.15 -16.36
N LEU A 291 3.79 -5.23 -17.13
CA LEU A 291 3.76 -5.20 -18.61
C LEU A 291 2.79 -4.15 -19.20
N PHE A 292 1.69 -3.84 -18.53
CA PHE A 292 0.76 -2.78 -18.95
C PHE A 292 1.31 -1.35 -18.81
N ALA A 293 2.47 -1.17 -18.14
CA ALA A 293 3.14 0.12 -17.94
C ALA A 293 4.27 0.38 -18.96
N ALA A 294 4.55 -0.56 -19.88
CA ALA A 294 5.62 -0.42 -20.88
C ALA A 294 5.51 0.87 -21.72
N THR A 295 4.28 1.20 -22.10
CA THR A 295 3.96 2.39 -22.91
C THR A 295 4.00 3.69 -22.10
N ALA A 296 4.22 3.62 -20.79
CA ALA A 296 4.16 4.74 -19.86
C ALA A 296 5.46 4.93 -19.05
N LEU A 297 6.58 4.34 -19.50
CA LEU A 297 7.89 4.63 -18.93
C LEU A 297 8.30 6.07 -19.26
N THR A 298 8.89 6.77 -18.28
CA THR A 298 9.40 8.15 -18.45
C THR A 298 10.87 8.26 -18.04
N PRO A 299 11.65 9.20 -18.63
CA PRO A 299 13.02 9.47 -18.21
C PRO A 299 13.14 9.77 -16.71
N GLN A 300 12.16 10.49 -16.16
CA GLN A 300 12.08 10.84 -14.74
C GLN A 300 12.11 9.61 -13.84
N TYR A 301 11.35 8.56 -14.20
CA TYR A 301 11.35 7.32 -13.44
C TYR A 301 12.74 6.65 -13.45
N GLY A 302 13.42 6.63 -14.60
CA GLY A 302 14.75 6.05 -14.71
C GLY A 302 15.78 6.77 -13.83
N ILE A 303 15.82 8.10 -13.89
CA ILE A 303 16.73 8.91 -13.07
C ILE A 303 16.43 8.74 -11.58
N LEU A 304 15.16 8.80 -11.16
CA LEU A 304 14.77 8.58 -9.76
C LEU A 304 15.12 7.17 -9.28
N ARG A 305 15.01 6.17 -10.15
CA ARG A 305 15.41 4.80 -9.84
C ARG A 305 16.92 4.70 -9.60
N TYR A 306 17.74 5.35 -10.43
CA TYR A 306 19.18 5.42 -10.24
C TYR A 306 19.53 6.15 -8.94
N MET A 307 18.86 7.27 -8.68
CA MET A 307 19.07 8.05 -7.44
C MET A 307 18.78 7.22 -6.20
N SER A 308 17.67 6.47 -6.21
CA SER A 308 17.29 5.59 -5.10
C SER A 308 18.31 4.47 -4.85
N ILE A 309 18.89 3.90 -5.91
CA ILE A 309 19.95 2.88 -5.82
C ILE A 309 21.24 3.47 -5.21
N VAL A 310 21.68 4.61 -5.74
CA VAL A 310 22.90 5.30 -5.26
C VAL A 310 22.73 5.70 -3.80
N GLN A 311 21.60 6.31 -3.45
CA GLN A 311 21.30 6.74 -2.09
C GLN A 311 21.31 5.55 -1.12
N ALA A 312 20.67 4.42 -1.46
CA ALA A 312 20.68 3.23 -0.62
C ALA A 312 22.11 2.68 -0.37
N CYS A 313 22.99 2.75 -1.37
CA CYS A 313 24.39 2.33 -1.20
C CYS A 313 25.19 3.31 -0.33
N VAL A 314 24.96 4.62 -0.49
CA VAL A 314 25.57 5.67 0.34
C VAL A 314 25.13 5.51 1.80
N GLU A 315 23.84 5.29 2.05
CA GLU A 315 23.29 5.02 3.38
C GLU A 315 23.97 3.80 4.03
N ALA A 316 24.04 2.69 3.30
CA ALA A 316 24.64 1.46 3.81
C ALA A 316 26.16 1.58 4.11
N LEU A 317 26.89 2.49 3.47
CA LEU A 317 28.33 2.72 3.72
C LEU A 317 28.59 3.72 4.85
N LEU A 318 27.80 4.79 4.93
CA LEU A 318 28.14 5.94 5.75
C LEU A 318 27.26 6.09 6.99
N VAL A 319 26.05 5.52 7.00
CA VAL A 319 25.12 5.63 8.14
C VAL A 319 25.30 4.46 9.13
N THR A 320 25.98 3.38 8.72
CA THR A 320 26.30 2.23 9.59
C THR A 320 27.35 2.58 10.64
N ASP A 321 27.14 2.12 11.88
CA ASP A 321 28.00 2.41 13.05
C ASP A 321 29.14 1.38 13.21
N GLU A 322 29.88 1.13 12.13
CA GLU A 322 31.06 0.26 12.16
C GLU A 322 32.35 1.09 12.28
N PRO A 323 33.43 0.59 12.94
CA PRO A 323 34.63 1.39 13.18
C PRO A 323 35.29 1.94 11.90
N TRP A 324 35.31 1.14 10.83
CA TRP A 324 35.91 1.53 9.56
C TRP A 324 35.11 2.62 8.82
N THR A 325 33.80 2.75 9.09
CA THR A 325 32.96 3.77 8.45
C THR A 325 33.32 5.15 8.99
N GLN A 326 33.77 5.28 10.24
CA GLN A 326 34.23 6.56 10.80
C GLN A 326 35.44 7.10 10.06
N SER A 327 36.43 6.26 9.79
CA SER A 327 37.61 6.61 8.99
C SER A 327 37.21 7.03 7.57
N LEU A 328 36.33 6.24 6.92
CA LEU A 328 35.81 6.55 5.59
C LEU A 328 35.12 7.93 5.59
N ARG A 329 34.20 8.19 6.53
CA ARG A 329 33.50 9.48 6.65
C ARG A 329 34.46 10.66 6.73
N GLN A 330 35.48 10.58 7.60
CA GLN A 330 36.44 11.68 7.80
C GLN A 330 37.26 11.99 6.54
N ARG A 331 37.70 10.96 5.82
CA ARG A 331 38.49 11.13 4.60
C ARG A 331 37.63 11.58 3.43
N THR A 332 36.43 11.02 3.27
CA THR A 332 35.49 11.43 2.23
C THR A 332 35.06 12.87 2.42
N PHE A 333 34.81 13.32 3.66
CA PHE A 333 34.53 14.73 3.98
C PHE A 333 35.60 15.67 3.40
N LYS A 334 36.88 15.42 3.71
CA LYS A 334 37.99 16.25 3.23
C LYS A 334 38.08 16.28 1.70
N ALA A 335 37.96 15.11 1.06
CA ALA A 335 38.05 15.00 -0.39
C ALA A 335 36.84 15.64 -1.11
N LEU A 336 35.63 15.47 -0.57
CA LEU A 336 34.42 16.06 -1.13
C LEU A 336 34.46 17.59 -1.04
N HIS A 337 34.94 18.16 0.07
CA HIS A 337 35.08 19.61 0.22
C HIS A 337 36.04 20.21 -0.82
N GLN A 338 37.17 19.54 -1.07
CA GLN A 338 38.12 19.94 -2.12
C GLN A 338 37.53 19.90 -3.53
N ILE A 339 36.62 18.95 -3.80
CA ILE A 339 35.89 18.90 -5.07
C ILE A 339 34.89 20.05 -5.13
N ASN A 340 34.10 20.26 -4.08
CA ASN A 340 33.06 21.29 -4.03
C ASN A 340 33.61 22.73 -4.16
N GLU A 341 34.84 22.98 -3.71
CA GLU A 341 35.54 24.26 -3.91
C GLU A 341 35.92 24.51 -5.37
N LYS A 342 36.15 23.45 -6.15
CA LYS A 342 36.67 23.55 -7.54
C LYS A 342 35.59 23.32 -8.59
N GLN A 343 34.58 22.52 -8.27
CA GLN A 343 33.61 21.99 -9.21
C GLN A 343 32.24 21.87 -8.53
N MET A 344 31.18 22.06 -9.31
CA MET A 344 29.82 21.85 -8.84
C MET A 344 29.52 20.35 -8.68
N LEU A 345 29.05 19.94 -7.50
CA LEU A 345 28.68 18.54 -7.23
C LEU A 345 27.50 18.07 -8.10
N SER A 346 27.54 16.82 -8.57
CA SER A 346 26.39 16.19 -9.25
C SER A 346 25.21 15.97 -8.30
N PHE A 347 24.00 15.78 -8.85
CA PHE A 347 22.81 15.45 -8.04
C PHE A 347 23.01 14.18 -7.21
N PHE A 348 23.78 13.21 -7.70
CA PHE A 348 24.11 11.97 -6.97
C PHE A 348 25.15 12.20 -5.87
N GLN A 349 26.12 13.10 -6.09
CA GLN A 349 27.11 13.50 -5.08
C GLN A 349 26.51 14.36 -3.96
N VAL A 350 25.39 15.04 -4.21
CA VAL A 350 24.66 15.75 -3.14
C VAL A 350 24.17 14.76 -2.07
N SER A 351 23.77 13.54 -2.42
CA SER A 351 23.46 12.49 -1.43
C SER A 351 24.66 12.15 -0.54
N LEU A 352 25.87 12.23 -1.09
CA LEU A 352 27.09 12.00 -0.32
C LEU A 352 27.36 13.12 0.68
N LEU A 353 27.22 14.38 0.22
CA LEU A 353 27.32 15.56 1.08
C LEU A 353 26.33 15.46 2.25
N ALA A 354 25.07 15.18 1.93
CA ALA A 354 24.01 15.00 2.91
C ALA A 354 24.31 13.91 3.95
N ALA A 355 24.85 12.77 3.52
CA ALA A 355 25.22 11.68 4.43
C ALA A 355 26.46 11.99 5.30
N LEU A 356 27.31 12.93 4.89
CA LEU A 356 28.57 13.29 5.59
C LEU A 356 28.46 14.49 6.50
N GLU A 357 27.62 15.47 6.16
CA GLU A 357 27.53 16.76 6.84
C GLU A 357 26.08 17.13 7.17
N GLY A 358 25.13 16.60 6.41
CA GLY A 358 23.80 17.18 6.32
C GLY A 358 23.72 18.10 5.10
N MET A 359 22.49 18.40 4.68
CA MET A 359 22.27 19.37 3.60
C MET A 359 22.38 20.78 4.17
N PRO A 360 23.12 21.71 3.56
CA PRO A 360 23.08 23.11 3.97
C PRO A 360 21.71 23.71 3.70
N GLU A 361 21.37 24.83 4.34
CA GLU A 361 20.18 25.60 3.99
C GLU A 361 20.27 26.02 2.51
N MET A 362 19.34 25.54 1.69
CA MET A 362 19.32 25.84 0.25
C MET A 362 17.98 26.41 -0.18
N ASP A 363 18.07 27.39 -1.08
CA ASP A 363 16.89 27.87 -1.78
C ASP A 363 16.62 26.97 -3.00
N LEU A 364 15.56 26.17 -2.91
CA LEU A 364 15.12 25.33 -4.01
C LEU A 364 14.39 26.10 -5.12
N VAL A 365 14.15 27.40 -4.99
CA VAL A 365 13.34 28.19 -5.93
C VAL A 365 14.14 28.63 -7.17
N ASP A 366 15.47 28.68 -7.10
CA ASP A 366 16.32 29.12 -8.21
C ASP A 366 16.42 28.06 -9.33
N ASP A 367 15.50 28.16 -10.30
CA ASP A 367 15.45 27.27 -11.47
C ASP A 367 16.71 27.36 -12.34
N ALA A 368 17.36 28.52 -12.41
CA ALA A 368 18.55 28.72 -13.23
C ALA A 368 19.75 27.96 -12.66
N VAL A 369 19.92 27.98 -11.33
CA VAL A 369 20.97 27.20 -10.65
C VAL A 369 20.74 25.70 -10.80
N LEU A 370 19.49 25.24 -10.73
CA LEU A 370 19.14 23.82 -10.93
C LEU A 370 19.50 23.35 -12.34
N GLN A 371 19.12 24.14 -13.36
CA GLN A 371 19.44 23.84 -14.75
C GLN A 371 20.94 23.92 -15.02
N HIS A 372 21.62 24.93 -14.49
CA HIS A 372 23.07 25.07 -14.61
C HIS A 372 23.80 23.84 -14.03
N ARG A 373 23.36 23.34 -12.87
CA ARG A 373 23.88 22.09 -12.30
C ARG A 373 23.70 20.92 -13.24
N ALA A 374 22.49 20.72 -13.78
CA ALA A 374 22.21 19.61 -14.68
C ALA A 374 23.09 19.61 -15.95
N VAL A 375 23.37 20.79 -16.49
CA VAL A 375 24.27 20.98 -17.64
C VAL A 375 25.72 20.69 -17.26
N VAL A 376 26.25 21.36 -16.24
CA VAL A 376 27.67 21.25 -15.83
C VAL A 376 28.03 19.85 -15.37
N THR A 377 27.08 19.13 -14.75
CA THR A 377 27.30 17.77 -14.25
C THR A 377 26.87 16.69 -15.25
N HIS A 378 26.49 17.07 -16.47
CA HIS A 378 26.05 16.17 -17.54
C HIS A 378 25.01 15.13 -17.08
N LEU A 379 23.91 15.58 -16.45
CA LEU A 379 22.90 14.68 -15.88
C LEU A 379 22.29 13.72 -16.93
N ILE A 380 22.12 14.20 -18.16
CA ILE A 380 21.58 13.44 -19.29
C ILE A 380 22.54 13.50 -20.48
N VAL A 381 22.46 12.51 -21.37
CA VAL A 381 23.14 12.57 -22.67
C VAL A 381 22.42 13.58 -23.57
N GLU A 382 23.15 14.57 -24.08
CA GLU A 382 22.66 15.48 -25.10
C GLU A 382 22.60 14.73 -26.44
N HIS A 383 21.39 14.42 -26.92
CA HIS A 383 21.15 13.96 -28.29
C HIS A 383 20.71 15.15 -29.14
N ASP A 384 21.17 15.23 -30.39
CA ASP A 384 20.84 16.32 -31.32
C ASP A 384 19.31 16.50 -31.49
N ASN A 385 18.84 17.72 -31.22
CA ASN A 385 17.57 18.35 -31.67
C ASN A 385 16.23 18.08 -30.94
N SER A 386 16.18 17.53 -29.73
CA SER A 386 14.96 17.70 -28.89
C SER A 386 15.31 18.20 -27.49
N ASN A 387 14.67 19.30 -27.07
CA ASN A 387 14.73 19.87 -25.72
C ASN A 387 14.40 18.81 -24.64
N ASN A 388 15.38 17.96 -24.29
CA ASN A 388 15.24 16.86 -23.35
C ASN A 388 15.75 17.21 -21.95
N MET A 389 16.22 18.45 -21.73
CA MET A 389 16.65 18.88 -20.40
C MET A 389 15.50 18.69 -19.41
N PRO A 390 15.72 18.03 -18.26
CA PRO A 390 14.65 17.80 -17.31
C PRO A 390 14.13 19.15 -16.79
N PRO A 391 12.81 19.27 -16.59
CA PRO A 391 12.23 20.53 -16.15
C PRO A 391 12.76 20.91 -14.74
N PRO A 392 12.84 22.21 -14.41
CA PRO A 392 13.32 22.65 -13.10
C PRO A 392 12.54 22.03 -11.92
N SER A 393 11.24 21.80 -12.10
CA SER A 393 10.41 21.08 -11.13
C SER A 393 10.93 19.67 -10.85
N PHE A 394 11.41 18.94 -11.86
CA PHE A 394 12.01 17.63 -11.64
C PHE A 394 13.40 17.71 -10.99
N LEU A 395 14.25 18.66 -11.42
CA LEU A 395 15.58 18.86 -10.85
C LEU A 395 15.52 19.24 -9.36
N ARG A 396 14.50 20.02 -8.98
CA ARG A 396 14.20 20.35 -7.58
C ARG A 396 13.94 19.10 -6.74
N ILE A 397 13.20 18.13 -7.27
CA ILE A 397 12.95 16.84 -6.61
C ILE A 397 14.26 16.07 -6.41
N LEU A 398 15.10 16.00 -7.46
CA LEU A 398 16.40 15.32 -7.38
C LEU A 398 17.29 15.93 -6.29
N LEU A 399 17.33 17.26 -6.19
CA LEU A 399 18.11 17.93 -5.18
C LEU A 399 17.56 17.71 -3.76
N ALA A 400 16.23 17.68 -3.61
CA ALA A 400 15.56 17.43 -2.34
C ALA A 400 15.79 16.02 -1.79
N HIS A 401 16.16 15.03 -2.62
CA HIS A 401 16.53 13.71 -2.12
C HIS A 401 17.69 13.74 -1.13
N GLY A 402 18.61 14.71 -1.22
CA GLY A 402 19.67 14.90 -0.22
C GLY A 402 19.12 15.11 1.19
N TYR A 403 17.96 15.76 1.33
CA TYR A 403 17.31 15.97 2.63
C TYR A 403 16.56 14.75 3.16
N THR A 404 16.46 13.66 2.39
CA THR A 404 15.76 12.44 2.83
C THR A 404 16.66 11.46 3.57
N LEU A 405 17.97 11.73 3.60
CA LEU A 405 18.96 10.92 4.29
C LEU A 405 18.86 11.08 5.81
N PRO A 406 19.03 10.02 6.62
CA PRO A 406 18.92 10.09 8.06
C PRO A 406 20.16 10.74 8.70
N ARG A 407 20.20 12.07 8.76
CA ARG A 407 21.19 12.84 9.56
C ARG A 407 20.56 13.99 10.31
N MET A 408 21.08 14.29 11.51
CA MET A 408 20.55 15.33 12.40
C MET A 408 20.99 16.77 12.06
N GLY A 409 21.80 16.96 11.01
CA GLY A 409 22.45 18.24 10.68
C GLY A 409 21.90 18.96 9.45
N HIS A 410 20.73 18.58 8.92
CA HIS A 410 20.16 19.29 7.77
C HIS A 410 19.76 20.72 8.16
N GLY A 411 20.17 21.68 7.34
CA GLY A 411 19.65 23.04 7.38
C GLY A 411 18.14 23.06 7.12
N VAL A 412 17.46 24.05 7.69
CA VAL A 412 16.00 24.16 7.58
C VAL A 412 15.65 24.63 6.17
N LEU A 413 14.73 23.92 5.49
CA LEU A 413 14.20 24.38 4.21
C LEU A 413 13.26 25.56 4.43
N LYS A 414 13.50 26.66 3.71
CA LYS A 414 12.61 27.83 3.72
C LYS A 414 11.22 27.47 3.21
N ARG A 415 10.20 28.15 3.73
CA ARG A 415 8.78 28.00 3.33
C ARG A 415 8.58 27.99 1.80
N ASN A 416 9.16 28.94 1.07
CA ASN A 416 9.03 29.01 -0.40
C ASN A 416 9.61 27.77 -1.10
N SER A 417 10.70 27.22 -0.58
CA SER A 417 11.34 26.01 -1.10
C SER A 417 10.48 24.77 -0.81
N ILE A 418 9.85 24.69 0.37
CA ILE A 418 8.89 23.62 0.72
C ILE A 418 7.68 23.62 -0.22
N LEU A 419 7.06 24.78 -0.44
CA LEU A 419 5.91 24.88 -1.34
C LEU A 419 6.27 24.57 -2.79
N SER A 420 7.43 25.07 -3.26
CA SER A 420 7.93 24.79 -4.61
C SER A 420 8.24 23.32 -4.80
N LEU A 421 8.77 22.64 -3.78
CA LEU A 421 9.00 21.19 -3.79
C LEU A 421 7.67 20.43 -3.82
N LEU A 422 6.68 20.81 -3.02
CA LEU A 422 5.36 20.18 -3.01
C LEU A 422 4.69 20.29 -4.39
N ARG A 423 4.70 21.49 -4.99
CA ARG A 423 4.16 21.72 -6.34
C ARG A 423 4.90 20.91 -7.39
N ALA A 424 6.23 20.84 -7.29
CA ALA A 424 7.04 20.01 -8.17
C ALA A 424 6.69 18.52 -8.07
N ILE A 425 6.48 17.98 -6.86
CA ILE A 425 6.03 16.59 -6.66
C ILE A 425 4.67 16.36 -7.33
N PHE A 426 3.75 17.30 -7.17
CA PHE A 426 2.43 17.22 -7.79
C PHE A 426 2.48 17.28 -9.32
N GLU A 427 3.35 18.13 -9.85
CA GLU A 427 3.54 18.28 -11.28
C GLU A 427 4.21 17.06 -11.92
N GLN A 428 5.34 16.62 -11.37
CA GLN A 428 6.22 15.64 -12.00
C GLN A 428 5.93 14.21 -11.58
N LEU A 429 5.62 13.97 -10.30
CA LEU A 429 5.37 12.61 -9.81
C LEU A 429 3.89 12.24 -9.93
N PHE A 430 3.00 13.12 -9.45
CA PHE A 430 1.55 12.87 -9.50
C PHE A 430 0.95 13.18 -10.88
N GLN A 431 1.71 13.85 -11.74
CA GLN A 431 1.33 14.15 -13.13
C GLN A 431 0.02 14.95 -13.22
N VAL A 432 -0.18 15.88 -12.28
CA VAL A 432 -1.38 16.73 -12.22
C VAL A 432 -1.69 17.44 -13.54
N PRO A 433 -0.71 18.00 -14.29
CA PRO A 433 -0.98 18.60 -15.60
C PRO A 433 -1.58 17.61 -16.61
N LEU A 434 -1.07 16.37 -16.67
CA LEU A 434 -1.59 15.34 -17.58
C LEU A 434 -3.01 14.92 -17.20
N ILE A 435 -3.33 14.89 -15.89
CA ILE A 435 -4.67 14.61 -15.38
C ILE A 435 -5.63 15.72 -15.80
N GLN A 436 -5.24 17.00 -15.67
CA GLN A 436 -6.06 18.14 -16.08
C GLN A 436 -6.32 18.20 -17.59
N LEU A 437 -5.31 17.84 -18.40
CA LEU A 437 -5.43 17.75 -19.85
C LEU A 437 -6.20 16.51 -20.33
N GLY A 438 -6.54 15.57 -19.43
CA GLY A 438 -7.25 14.34 -19.77
C GLY A 438 -6.40 13.32 -20.55
N GLU A 439 -5.07 13.44 -20.53
CA GLU A 439 -4.15 12.57 -21.28
C GLU A 439 -3.91 11.23 -20.56
N THR A 440 -4.99 10.47 -20.31
CA THR A 440 -4.95 9.28 -19.44
C THR A 440 -3.99 8.19 -19.90
N ASN A 441 -3.64 8.15 -21.19
CA ASN A 441 -2.75 7.13 -21.75
C ASN A 441 -1.27 7.39 -21.46
N LYS A 442 -0.88 8.62 -21.10
CA LYS A 442 0.50 8.98 -20.76
C LYS A 442 0.82 8.85 -19.27
N LEU A 443 -0.19 8.58 -18.43
CA LEU A 443 -0.03 8.50 -16.98
C LEU A 443 0.73 7.25 -16.56
N THR A 444 1.57 7.37 -15.53
CA THR A 444 2.31 6.24 -14.95
C THR A 444 2.39 6.32 -13.43
N ASP A 445 2.10 5.23 -12.71
CA ASP A 445 2.23 5.19 -11.25
C ASP A 445 3.63 4.75 -10.77
N LEU A 446 4.55 4.46 -11.67
CA LEU A 446 5.89 3.94 -11.36
C LEU A 446 6.72 4.89 -10.49
N THR A 447 6.53 6.21 -10.63
CA THR A 447 7.19 7.23 -9.81
C THR A 447 6.62 7.34 -8.39
N LEU A 448 5.48 6.70 -8.10
CA LEU A 448 4.80 6.77 -6.81
C LEU A 448 4.95 5.50 -5.98
N ILE A 449 5.51 4.45 -6.56
CA ILE A 449 5.67 3.15 -5.92
C ILE A 449 7.14 2.90 -5.56
N PRO A 450 7.41 2.09 -4.53
CA PRO A 450 8.76 1.63 -4.24
C PRO A 450 9.40 1.00 -5.49
N PRO A 451 10.69 1.25 -5.73
CA PRO A 451 11.66 1.80 -4.76
C PRO A 451 11.91 3.30 -4.88
N VAL A 452 11.10 4.04 -5.65
CA VAL A 452 11.22 5.50 -5.65
C VAL A 452 10.82 6.03 -4.27
N LEU A 453 11.66 6.92 -3.70
CA LEU A 453 11.52 7.40 -2.31
C LEU A 453 10.50 8.56 -2.16
N THR A 454 9.42 8.57 -2.94
CA THR A 454 8.40 9.64 -2.94
C THR A 454 7.77 9.86 -1.56
N ASN A 455 7.60 8.78 -0.79
CA ASN A 455 7.14 8.84 0.60
C ASN A 455 8.09 9.68 1.49
N HIS A 456 9.41 9.52 1.34
CA HIS A 456 10.39 10.28 2.13
C HIS A 456 10.38 11.77 1.79
N LEU A 457 10.23 12.12 0.50
CA LEU A 457 10.08 13.52 0.08
C LEU A 457 8.82 14.18 0.65
N LEU A 458 7.70 13.44 0.69
CA LEU A 458 6.48 13.96 1.31
C LEU A 458 6.65 14.10 2.83
N ARG A 459 7.32 13.16 3.50
CA ARG A 459 7.63 13.29 4.95
C ARG A 459 8.45 14.54 5.25
N LEU A 460 9.47 14.85 4.43
CA LEU A 460 10.24 16.07 4.57
C LEU A 460 9.34 17.33 4.55
N ILE A 461 8.34 17.37 3.66
CA ILE A 461 7.37 18.47 3.59
C ILE A 461 6.47 18.48 4.83
N LEU A 462 6.01 17.32 5.30
CA LEU A 462 5.19 17.20 6.51
C LEU A 462 5.93 17.71 7.73
N ASP A 463 7.18 17.30 7.92
CA ASP A 463 8.00 17.64 9.08
C ASP A 463 8.31 19.14 9.10
N ALA A 464 8.64 19.72 7.93
CA ALA A 464 8.86 21.16 7.80
C ALA A 464 7.58 21.98 8.04
N ALA A 465 6.45 21.54 7.46
CA ALA A 465 5.18 22.20 7.64
C ALA A 465 4.64 22.06 9.06
N ALA A 466 5.03 21.01 9.79
CA ALA A 466 4.60 20.83 11.16
C ALA A 466 5.18 21.87 12.13
N ALA A 467 6.31 22.49 11.77
CA ALA A 467 7.00 23.50 12.56
C ALA A 467 6.44 24.93 12.39
N ASP A 468 5.72 25.22 11.31
CA ASP A 468 5.19 26.55 11.01
C ASP A 468 3.71 26.51 10.58
N ALA A 469 2.87 27.25 11.30
CA ALA A 469 1.42 27.28 11.09
C ALA A 469 1.01 27.86 9.73
N GLU A 470 1.74 28.86 9.23
CA GLU A 470 1.44 29.46 7.92
C GLU A 470 1.83 28.51 6.77
N THR A 471 3.02 27.91 6.85
CA THR A 471 3.45 26.85 5.92
C THR A 471 2.46 25.67 5.94
N ALA A 472 2.01 25.24 7.12
CA ALA A 472 0.98 24.20 7.25
C ALA A 472 -0.31 24.52 6.50
N HIS A 473 -0.79 25.77 6.61
CA HIS A 473 -2.00 26.22 5.93
C HIS A 473 -1.85 26.18 4.40
N GLU A 474 -0.73 26.66 3.86
CA GLU A 474 -0.47 26.67 2.42
C GLU A 474 -0.25 25.27 1.85
N VAL A 475 0.47 24.42 2.58
CA VAL A 475 0.62 23.00 2.23
C VAL A 475 -0.74 22.31 2.17
N LEU A 476 -1.61 22.55 3.16
CA LEU A 476 -2.97 22.02 3.15
C LEU A 476 -3.80 22.56 1.97
N SER A 477 -3.65 23.83 1.62
CA SER A 477 -4.30 24.44 0.44
C SER A 477 -3.89 23.76 -0.87
N GLU A 478 -2.59 23.48 -1.05
CA GLU A 478 -2.10 22.76 -2.23
C GLU A 478 -2.57 21.29 -2.26
N VAL A 479 -2.56 20.60 -1.11
CA VAL A 479 -3.12 19.26 -0.98
C VAL A 479 -4.62 19.27 -1.32
N HIS A 480 -5.35 20.30 -0.87
CA HIS A 480 -6.78 20.45 -1.16
C HIS A 480 -7.04 20.63 -2.66
N ARG A 481 -6.25 21.48 -3.32
CA ARG A 481 -6.32 21.69 -4.76
C ARG A 481 -6.06 20.38 -5.52
N VAL A 482 -5.01 19.64 -5.19
CA VAL A 482 -4.64 18.42 -5.91
C VAL A 482 -5.60 17.25 -5.65
N THR A 483 -6.06 17.07 -4.41
CA THR A 483 -7.13 16.10 -4.13
C THR A 483 -8.41 16.42 -4.91
N GLY A 484 -8.73 17.71 -5.09
CA GLY A 484 -9.80 18.20 -5.97
C GLY A 484 -9.62 17.77 -7.42
N ILE A 485 -8.48 18.11 -8.02
CA ILE A 485 -8.17 17.78 -9.43
C ILE A 485 -8.27 16.27 -9.70
N ILE A 486 -7.64 15.45 -8.84
CA ILE A 486 -7.68 13.99 -9.02
C ILE A 486 -9.12 13.49 -8.87
N TYR A 487 -9.87 13.98 -7.87
CA TYR A 487 -11.26 13.59 -7.67
C TYR A 487 -12.13 13.93 -8.89
N GLU A 488 -12.04 15.17 -9.39
CA GLU A 488 -12.80 15.69 -10.52
C GLU A 488 -12.52 14.92 -11.81
N ALA A 489 -11.25 14.67 -12.11
CA ALA A 489 -10.85 13.88 -13.28
C ALA A 489 -11.41 12.44 -13.26
N ASN A 490 -11.52 11.84 -12.07
CA ASN A 490 -12.18 10.55 -11.92
C ASN A 490 -13.70 10.68 -12.09
N THR A 491 -14.33 11.73 -11.55
CA THR A 491 -15.79 11.90 -11.65
C THR A 491 -16.27 12.19 -13.08
N SER A 492 -15.52 12.98 -13.86
CA SER A 492 -15.86 13.30 -15.25
C SER A 492 -15.87 12.02 -16.12
N GLN A 493 -14.90 11.14 -15.91
CA GLN A 493 -14.81 9.83 -16.56
C GLN A 493 -15.84 8.82 -16.02
N CYS A 494 -16.23 8.92 -14.74
CA CYS A 494 -17.30 8.08 -14.18
C CYS A 494 -18.69 8.45 -14.72
N ALA A 495 -18.93 9.71 -15.11
CA ALA A 495 -20.19 10.12 -15.71
C ALA A 495 -20.47 9.38 -17.04
N SER A 496 -19.42 9.01 -17.77
CA SER A 496 -19.52 8.20 -19.01
C SER A 496 -19.46 6.68 -18.74
N LEU A 497 -18.93 6.24 -17.59
CA LEU A 497 -18.66 4.83 -17.29
C LEU A 497 -19.23 4.38 -15.92
N LEU A 498 -20.22 3.48 -15.94
CA LEU A 498 -20.91 3.00 -14.73
C LEU A 498 -20.06 2.17 -13.74
N SER A 499 -18.83 1.78 -14.08
CA SER A 499 -18.02 0.84 -13.29
C SER A 499 -16.55 1.23 -13.23
N ALA A 500 -15.96 1.13 -12.04
CA ALA A 500 -14.53 1.31 -11.78
C ALA A 500 -13.62 0.37 -12.60
N GLN A 501 -14.18 -0.74 -13.12
CA GLN A 501 -13.46 -1.67 -14.00
C GLN A 501 -13.27 -1.11 -15.42
N LYS A 502 -14.17 -0.24 -15.87
CA LYS A 502 -14.11 0.37 -17.21
C LYS A 502 -13.22 1.61 -17.25
N MET A 503 -12.82 2.14 -16.08
CA MET A 503 -11.93 3.29 -15.99
C MET A 503 -10.56 2.98 -16.61
N PRO A 504 -9.92 3.96 -17.28
CA PRO A 504 -8.57 3.81 -17.80
C PRO A 504 -7.62 3.30 -16.71
N VAL A 505 -6.93 2.19 -16.99
CA VAL A 505 -6.03 1.55 -16.02
C VAL A 505 -4.96 2.51 -15.49
N PRO A 506 -4.31 3.35 -16.32
CA PRO A 506 -3.32 4.29 -15.83
C PRO A 506 -3.90 5.34 -14.87
N LEU A 507 -5.04 5.96 -15.22
CA LEU A 507 -5.74 6.92 -14.36
C LEU A 507 -6.10 6.30 -13.00
N ARG A 508 -6.63 5.06 -13.02
CA ARG A 508 -6.93 4.33 -11.79
C ARG A 508 -5.70 4.12 -10.92
N ARG A 509 -4.59 3.67 -11.52
CA ARG A 509 -3.35 3.35 -10.80
C ARG A 509 -2.75 4.62 -10.18
N ILE A 510 -2.57 5.69 -10.95
CA ILE A 510 -2.04 6.96 -10.44
C ILE A 510 -2.95 7.54 -9.35
N SER A 511 -4.27 7.51 -9.55
CA SER A 511 -5.21 8.09 -8.58
C SER A 511 -5.16 7.34 -7.24
N VAL A 512 -5.11 6.01 -7.26
CA VAL A 512 -5.01 5.22 -6.02
C VAL A 512 -3.66 5.43 -5.34
N SER A 513 -2.55 5.42 -6.08
CA SER A 513 -1.20 5.61 -5.53
C SER A 513 -1.01 7.02 -4.96
N ALA A 514 -1.43 8.06 -5.69
CA ALA A 514 -1.38 9.45 -5.24
C ALA A 514 -2.26 9.68 -4.01
N MET A 515 -3.50 9.19 -3.99
CA MET A 515 -4.38 9.35 -2.82
C MET A 515 -3.87 8.60 -1.58
N ARG A 516 -3.17 7.47 -1.75
CA ARG A 516 -2.50 6.78 -0.63
C ARG A 516 -1.36 7.61 -0.04
N LEU A 517 -0.58 8.29 -0.89
CA LEU A 517 0.50 9.16 -0.46
C LEU A 517 -0.05 10.45 0.20
N LEU A 518 -1.10 11.06 -0.38
CA LEU A 518 -1.75 12.25 0.18
C LEU A 518 -2.40 12.01 1.54
N PHE A 519 -2.81 10.76 1.83
CA PHE A 519 -3.34 10.43 3.15
C PHE A 519 -2.34 10.71 4.29
N MET A 520 -1.04 10.69 4.02
CA MET A 520 -0.01 10.98 5.02
C MET A 520 -0.17 12.37 5.67
N PHE A 521 -0.69 13.35 4.93
CA PHE A 521 -0.95 14.71 5.42
C PHE A 521 -2.09 14.79 6.45
N PHE A 522 -2.86 13.72 6.62
CA PHE A 522 -4.03 13.69 7.50
C PHE A 522 -3.86 12.73 8.69
N GLU A 523 -2.72 12.05 8.83
CA GLU A 523 -2.52 11.11 9.94
C GLU A 523 -2.51 11.80 11.31
N SER A 524 -2.77 11.04 12.37
CA SER A 524 -3.16 11.54 13.70
C SER A 524 -2.14 12.44 14.42
N ASN A 525 -0.91 12.51 13.91
CA ASN A 525 0.16 13.35 14.46
C ASN A 525 0.52 14.55 13.56
N ALA A 526 -0.16 14.75 12.43
CA ALA A 526 0.13 15.89 11.56
C ALA A 526 -0.53 17.16 12.12
N SER A 527 0.26 18.15 12.55
CA SER A 527 -0.24 19.47 12.98
C SER A 527 -0.91 20.27 11.85
N LEU A 528 -0.83 19.78 10.61
CA LEU A 528 -1.28 20.42 9.38
C LEU A 528 -2.74 20.85 9.34
N TYR A 529 -3.65 20.06 9.89
CA TYR A 529 -5.10 20.30 9.77
C TYR A 529 -5.69 21.07 10.96
N THR A 530 -4.88 21.39 11.97
CA THR A 530 -5.32 22.17 13.15
C THR A 530 -5.81 23.57 12.75
N ASN A 531 -5.24 24.14 11.69
CA ASN A 531 -5.54 25.49 11.23
C ASN A 531 -6.81 25.58 10.36
N ASN A 532 -7.16 24.53 9.60
CA ASN A 532 -8.36 24.54 8.75
C ASN A 532 -8.99 23.14 8.59
N HIS A 533 -9.72 22.73 9.63
CA HIS A 533 -10.43 21.45 9.68
C HIS A 533 -11.42 21.23 8.52
N SER A 534 -12.12 22.26 8.04
CA SER A 534 -13.10 22.13 6.95
C SER A 534 -12.43 21.73 5.64
N MET A 535 -11.36 22.44 5.27
CA MET A 535 -10.57 22.14 4.08
C MET A 535 -9.96 20.72 4.16
N ALA A 536 -9.44 20.36 5.34
CA ALA A 536 -8.89 19.03 5.58
C ALA A 536 -9.95 17.93 5.46
N LEU A 537 -11.17 18.17 5.97
CA LEU A 537 -12.27 17.23 5.89
C LEU A 537 -12.73 16.99 4.44
N GLU A 538 -12.82 18.04 3.62
CA GLU A 538 -13.10 17.88 2.18
C GLU A 538 -12.02 17.07 1.47
N SER A 539 -10.75 17.40 1.69
CA SER A 539 -9.62 16.71 1.06
C SER A 539 -9.58 15.23 1.47
N LEU A 540 -9.76 14.94 2.75
CA LEU A 540 -9.79 13.57 3.25
C LEU A 540 -11.03 12.81 2.75
N GLY A 541 -12.17 13.50 2.59
CA GLY A 541 -13.37 12.94 1.96
C GLY A 541 -13.12 12.53 0.50
N ARG A 542 -12.41 13.38 -0.27
CA ARG A 542 -12.01 13.09 -1.66
C ARG A 542 -11.04 11.90 -1.73
N VAL A 543 -10.07 11.83 -0.81
CA VAL A 543 -9.15 10.69 -0.66
C VAL A 543 -9.95 9.40 -0.40
N TYR A 544 -10.87 9.42 0.59
CA TYR A 544 -11.74 8.29 0.88
C TYR A 544 -12.54 7.85 -0.35
N ALA A 545 -13.16 8.80 -1.04
CA ALA A 545 -14.03 8.52 -2.17
C ALA A 545 -13.31 7.76 -3.30
N VAL A 546 -12.11 8.20 -3.67
CA VAL A 546 -11.29 7.55 -4.72
C VAL A 546 -10.84 6.16 -4.27
N LEU A 547 -10.34 6.02 -3.04
CA LEU A 547 -9.86 4.72 -2.52
C LEU A 547 -11.00 3.70 -2.38
N ALA A 548 -12.16 4.12 -1.85
CA ALA A 548 -13.34 3.29 -1.70
C ALA A 548 -13.91 2.88 -3.06
N PHE A 549 -13.98 3.79 -4.04
CA PHE A 549 -14.46 3.50 -5.39
C PHE A 549 -13.64 2.40 -6.06
N TYR A 550 -12.31 2.48 -6.00
CA TYR A 550 -11.43 1.51 -6.66
C TYR A 550 -11.17 0.23 -5.88
N SER A 551 -11.59 0.14 -4.61
CA SER A 551 -11.47 -1.08 -3.78
C SER A 551 -12.13 -2.32 -4.40
N SER A 552 -13.15 -2.12 -5.25
CA SER A 552 -13.92 -3.17 -5.93
C SER A 552 -13.47 -3.47 -7.37
N ALA A 553 -12.48 -2.74 -7.89
CA ALA A 553 -12.16 -2.74 -9.32
C ALA A 553 -11.26 -3.89 -9.80
N LYS A 554 -10.53 -4.57 -8.91
CA LYS A 554 -9.59 -5.63 -9.28
C LYS A 554 -10.18 -7.02 -8.97
N LYS A 555 -10.32 -7.88 -10.00
CA LYS A 555 -10.93 -9.23 -9.87
C LYS A 555 -10.01 -10.28 -9.23
N ASN A 556 -8.68 -10.14 -9.37
CA ASN A 556 -7.68 -11.13 -8.94
C ASN A 556 -6.73 -10.57 -7.86
N VAL A 557 -7.28 -9.90 -6.84
CA VAL A 557 -6.49 -9.36 -5.74
C VAL A 557 -6.23 -10.47 -4.72
N THR A 558 -4.98 -10.64 -4.31
CA THR A 558 -4.64 -11.54 -3.20
C THR A 558 -5.44 -11.14 -1.95
N LYS A 559 -5.82 -12.11 -1.10
CA LYS A 559 -6.55 -11.80 0.15
C LYS A 559 -5.81 -10.75 1.01
N ILE A 560 -4.47 -10.77 0.95
CA ILE A 560 -3.57 -9.84 1.66
C ILE A 560 -3.75 -8.41 1.16
N GLU A 561 -3.67 -8.19 -0.16
CA GLU A 561 -3.86 -6.85 -0.75
C GLU A 561 -5.26 -6.28 -0.51
N LYS A 562 -6.29 -7.14 -0.57
CA LYS A 562 -7.67 -6.74 -0.26
C LYS A 562 -7.79 -6.34 1.21
N SER A 563 -7.20 -7.12 2.12
CA SER A 563 -7.14 -6.80 3.55
C SER A 563 -6.39 -5.49 3.81
N ALA A 564 -5.23 -5.27 3.17
CA ALA A 564 -4.47 -4.03 3.28
C ALA A 564 -5.26 -2.81 2.80
N THR A 565 -5.97 -2.95 1.67
CA THR A 565 -6.82 -1.87 1.14
C THR A 565 -7.99 -1.54 2.08
N MET A 566 -8.65 -2.57 2.65
CA MET A 566 -9.73 -2.35 3.62
C MET A 566 -9.22 -1.74 4.93
N ARG A 567 -8.04 -2.16 5.41
CA ARG A 567 -7.39 -1.53 6.58
C ARG A 567 -7.09 -0.06 6.33
N MET A 568 -6.60 0.29 5.15
CA MET A 568 -6.38 1.69 4.75
C MET A 568 -7.67 2.49 4.77
N ILE A 569 -8.74 2.01 4.11
CA ILE A 569 -10.05 2.68 4.09
C ILE A 569 -10.60 2.86 5.51
N SER A 570 -10.42 1.85 6.38
CA SER A 570 -10.79 1.96 7.78
C SER A 570 -9.99 3.02 8.52
N LYS A 571 -8.68 3.12 8.29
CA LYS A 571 -7.81 4.16 8.89
C LYS A 571 -8.25 5.56 8.45
N VAL A 572 -8.54 5.74 7.16
CA VAL A 572 -9.10 6.99 6.61
C VAL A 572 -10.46 7.32 7.27
N SER A 573 -11.35 6.33 7.40
CA SER A 573 -12.66 6.51 8.04
C SER A 573 -12.57 6.93 9.51
N MET A 574 -11.61 6.38 10.27
CA MET A 574 -11.39 6.79 11.66
C MET A 574 -10.89 8.23 11.73
N GLN A 575 -10.05 8.62 10.78
CA GLN A 575 -9.46 9.94 10.75
C GLN A 575 -10.45 11.03 10.32
N LEU A 576 -11.39 10.71 9.42
CA LEU A 576 -12.55 11.56 9.12
C LEU A 576 -13.37 11.89 10.37
N LEU A 577 -13.61 10.88 11.23
CA LEU A 577 -14.33 11.04 12.48
C LEU A 577 -13.55 11.88 13.50
N ALA A 578 -12.23 11.68 13.60
CA ALA A 578 -11.38 12.45 14.50
C ALA A 578 -11.36 13.94 14.12
N LEU A 579 -11.29 14.25 12.82
CA LEU A 579 -11.30 15.64 12.33
C LEU A 579 -12.59 16.37 12.69
N THR A 580 -13.76 15.76 12.50
CA THR A 580 -15.04 16.39 12.85
C THR A 580 -15.21 16.57 14.36
N GLN A 581 -14.68 15.66 15.17
CA GLN A 581 -14.69 15.80 16.64
C GLN A 581 -13.83 16.98 17.13
N MET A 582 -12.82 17.40 16.35
CA MET A 582 -11.97 18.58 16.67
C MET A 582 -12.59 19.91 16.19
N MET A 583 -13.65 19.88 15.38
CA MET A 583 -14.28 21.08 14.85
C MET A 583 -15.18 21.77 15.90
N ARG A 584 -15.20 23.10 15.87
CA ARG A 584 -16.16 23.90 16.66
C ARG A 584 -17.56 23.75 16.08
N ALA A 585 -18.59 23.82 16.95
CA ALA A 585 -20.00 23.70 16.58
C ALA A 585 -20.41 24.56 15.37
N GLY A 586 -20.08 25.86 15.36
CA GLY A 586 -20.42 26.74 14.23
C GLY A 586 -19.78 26.33 12.89
N LYS A 587 -18.58 25.72 12.91
CA LYS A 587 -17.93 25.20 11.70
C LYS A 587 -18.53 23.86 11.25
N LEU A 588 -18.95 23.01 12.19
CA LEU A 588 -19.68 21.78 11.88
C LEU A 588 -20.99 22.09 11.17
N GLU A 589 -21.70 23.09 11.70
CA GLU A 589 -22.97 23.57 11.19
C GLU A 589 -22.83 24.12 9.76
N SER A 590 -21.91 25.06 9.54
CA SER A 590 -21.66 25.61 8.21
C SER A 590 -21.22 24.52 7.22
N PHE A 591 -20.33 23.61 7.62
CA PHE A 591 -19.91 22.52 6.76
C PHE A 591 -21.06 21.59 6.37
N PHE A 592 -21.92 21.26 7.34
CA PHE A 592 -23.08 20.42 7.08
C PHE A 592 -24.02 21.06 6.06
N VAL A 593 -24.35 22.35 6.27
CA VAL A 593 -25.28 23.10 5.43
C VAL A 593 -24.70 23.39 4.03
N ASP A 594 -23.45 23.82 3.97
CA ASP A 594 -22.83 24.29 2.72
C ASP A 594 -22.26 23.15 1.87
N VAL A 595 -21.87 22.02 2.48
CA VAL A 595 -21.18 20.92 1.79
C VAL A 595 -22.00 19.62 1.81
N VAL A 596 -22.47 19.17 2.98
CA VAL A 596 -23.13 17.85 3.11
C VAL A 596 -24.54 17.85 2.51
N LEU A 597 -25.35 18.87 2.79
CA LEU A 597 -26.72 18.96 2.28
C LEU A 597 -26.79 19.05 0.74
N PRO A 598 -26.01 19.91 0.06
CA PRO A 598 -26.03 19.97 -1.40
C PRO A 598 -25.57 18.65 -2.04
N CYS A 599 -24.61 17.97 -1.41
CA CYS A 599 -24.14 16.66 -1.88
C CYS A 599 -25.23 15.59 -1.79
N THR A 600 -26.17 15.69 -0.85
CA THR A 600 -27.23 14.69 -0.60
C THR A 600 -28.58 15.07 -1.21
N SER A 601 -28.59 16.01 -2.17
CA SER A 601 -29.78 16.34 -2.95
C SER A 601 -30.28 15.13 -3.76
N THR A 602 -31.59 15.06 -3.97
CA THR A 602 -32.22 14.00 -4.77
C THR A 602 -31.66 13.95 -6.18
N GLU A 603 -31.43 15.11 -6.79
CA GLU A 603 -30.84 15.25 -8.12
C GLU A 603 -29.43 14.63 -8.19
N LYS A 604 -28.57 14.94 -7.22
CA LYS A 604 -27.21 14.38 -7.16
C LYS A 604 -27.21 12.88 -6.88
N LEU A 605 -28.14 12.40 -6.06
CA LEU A 605 -28.27 10.97 -5.76
C LEU A 605 -28.89 10.14 -6.88
N GLN A 606 -29.60 10.78 -7.83
CA GLN A 606 -30.09 10.13 -9.04
C GLN A 606 -28.99 10.01 -10.10
N GLN A 607 -27.98 10.89 -10.08
CA GLN A 607 -26.79 10.74 -10.92
C GLN A 607 -26.09 9.44 -10.54
N LYS A 608 -26.00 8.48 -11.48
CA LYS A 608 -25.41 7.14 -11.25
C LYS A 608 -23.87 7.18 -11.11
N ASN A 609 -23.36 8.01 -10.21
CA ASN A 609 -21.94 8.21 -9.99
C ASN A 609 -21.52 7.58 -8.65
N ARG A 610 -20.98 6.34 -8.73
CA ARG A 610 -20.52 5.59 -7.54
C ARG A 610 -19.41 6.29 -6.76
N GLN A 611 -18.61 7.14 -7.41
CA GLN A 611 -17.58 7.91 -6.72
C GLN A 611 -18.17 9.07 -5.91
N GLN A 612 -19.24 9.70 -6.39
CA GLN A 612 -20.00 10.67 -5.60
C GLN A 612 -20.67 10.02 -4.40
N TYR A 613 -21.20 8.81 -4.55
CA TYR A 613 -21.72 8.03 -3.41
C TYR A 613 -20.64 7.74 -2.37
N ALA A 614 -19.41 7.43 -2.80
CA ALA A 614 -18.29 7.21 -1.89
C ALA A 614 -17.86 8.49 -1.17
N LEU A 615 -17.97 9.67 -1.80
CA LEU A 615 -17.73 10.96 -1.15
C LEU A 615 -18.81 11.27 -0.09
N GLN A 616 -20.07 11.07 -0.43
CA GLN A 616 -21.18 11.21 0.53
C GLN A 616 -21.03 10.23 1.70
N GLU A 617 -20.63 8.98 1.42
CA GLU A 617 -20.33 8.00 2.44
C GLU A 617 -19.25 8.50 3.40
N ALA A 618 -18.19 9.14 2.88
CA ALA A 618 -17.13 9.73 3.69
C ALA A 618 -17.67 10.80 4.65
N TYR A 619 -18.47 11.74 4.15
CA TYR A 619 -19.04 12.81 4.95
C TYR A 619 -20.03 12.29 6.01
N LEU A 620 -20.91 11.36 5.65
CA LEU A 620 -21.82 10.76 6.63
C LEU A 620 -21.09 9.98 7.72
N ARG A 621 -20.01 9.27 7.37
CA ARG A 621 -19.14 8.61 8.37
C ARG A 621 -18.47 9.63 9.29
N ALA A 622 -18.01 10.75 8.75
CA ALA A 622 -17.41 11.81 9.55
C ALA A 622 -18.41 12.42 10.55
N PHE A 623 -19.67 12.57 10.16
CA PHE A 623 -20.74 13.11 11.02
C PHE A 623 -21.45 12.05 11.88
N ALA A 624 -21.13 10.76 11.73
CA ALA A 624 -21.74 9.65 12.48
C ALA A 624 -21.14 9.49 13.90
N SER A 625 -20.92 10.60 14.60
CA SER A 625 -20.41 10.66 15.98
C SER A 625 -21.48 11.21 16.92
N SER A 626 -21.63 10.64 18.12
CA SER A 626 -22.50 11.22 19.15
C SER A 626 -22.06 12.63 19.55
N ALA A 627 -20.74 12.88 19.62
CA ALA A 627 -20.20 14.20 19.94
C ALA A 627 -20.53 15.26 18.87
N VAL A 628 -20.49 14.87 17.60
CA VAL A 628 -20.84 15.78 16.49
C VAL A 628 -22.34 16.06 16.53
N ALA A 629 -23.18 15.01 16.64
CA ALA A 629 -24.63 15.18 16.76
C ALA A 629 -25.05 16.01 17.99
N PHE A 630 -24.30 15.93 19.09
CA PHE A 630 -24.49 16.77 20.26
C PHE A 630 -24.18 18.26 19.98
N ALA A 631 -23.16 18.54 19.18
CA ALA A 631 -22.70 19.90 18.86
C ALA A 631 -23.49 20.61 17.75
N MET A 632 -24.32 19.88 16.98
CA MET A 632 -25.14 20.44 15.89
C MET A 632 -26.27 21.35 16.39
N ASP A 633 -26.70 22.31 15.58
CA ASP A 633 -27.90 23.09 15.92
C ASP A 633 -29.16 22.20 15.89
N GLU A 634 -30.04 22.48 16.84
CA GLU A 634 -31.26 21.73 17.09
C GLU A 634 -32.27 21.86 15.92
N MET A 635 -32.37 23.06 15.35
CA MET A 635 -33.27 23.34 14.21
C MET A 635 -32.76 22.62 12.95
N THR A 636 -31.45 22.63 12.72
CA THR A 636 -30.84 21.92 11.60
C THR A 636 -31.03 20.41 11.70
N MET A 637 -30.86 19.84 12.90
CA MET A 637 -31.14 18.42 13.11
C MET A 637 -32.59 18.07 12.79
N LEU A 638 -33.55 18.86 13.29
CA LEU A 638 -34.98 18.64 13.03
C LEU A 638 -35.33 18.75 11.53
N ARG A 639 -34.77 19.73 10.83
CA ARG A 639 -35.06 19.98 9.40
C ARG A 639 -34.42 18.95 8.47
N HIS A 640 -33.17 18.58 8.72
CA HIS A 640 -32.35 17.97 7.67
C HIS A 640 -31.76 16.59 8.01
N TRP A 641 -31.66 16.22 9.30
CA TRP A 641 -30.96 14.99 9.71
C TRP A 641 -31.64 13.74 9.15
N VAL A 642 -32.95 13.62 9.36
CA VAL A 642 -33.76 12.48 8.92
C VAL A 642 -33.81 12.39 7.39
N ASP A 643 -34.05 13.51 6.71
CA ASP A 643 -34.16 13.55 5.26
C ASP A 643 -32.84 13.12 4.58
N THR A 644 -31.72 13.65 5.07
CA THR A 644 -30.37 13.25 4.62
C THR A 644 -30.13 11.75 4.80
N SER A 645 -30.41 11.20 5.99
CA SER A 645 -30.30 9.77 6.27
C SER A 645 -31.16 8.92 5.34
N LEU A 646 -32.43 9.29 5.16
CA LEU A 646 -33.38 8.52 4.36
C LEU A 646 -32.95 8.42 2.90
N ARG A 647 -32.49 9.52 2.31
CA ARG A 647 -32.02 9.55 0.92
C ARG A 647 -30.84 8.60 0.70
N CYS A 648 -29.92 8.53 1.66
CA CYS A 648 -28.75 7.66 1.58
C CYS A 648 -29.07 6.19 1.88
N ILE A 649 -29.92 5.91 2.88
CA ILE A 649 -30.34 4.55 3.22
C ILE A 649 -31.12 3.90 2.08
N ARG A 650 -32.00 4.66 1.42
CA ARG A 650 -32.83 4.16 0.31
C ARG A 650 -32.08 4.03 -1.02
N ASN A 651 -30.81 4.45 -1.11
CA ASN A 651 -30.05 4.36 -2.35
C ASN A 651 -29.80 2.89 -2.72
N PRO A 652 -30.35 2.38 -3.84
CA PRO A 652 -30.22 0.96 -4.19
C PRO A 652 -28.86 0.60 -4.79
N LEU A 653 -28.00 1.59 -5.06
CA LEU A 653 -26.77 1.43 -5.84
C LEU A 653 -25.52 1.28 -4.96
N SER A 654 -25.59 1.60 -3.66
CA SER A 654 -24.46 1.48 -2.73
C SER A 654 -24.89 1.08 -1.31
N GLY A 655 -24.67 -0.18 -0.94
CA GLY A 655 -24.92 -0.66 0.42
C GLY A 655 -23.99 -0.03 1.48
N ALA A 656 -22.80 0.42 1.09
CA ALA A 656 -21.88 1.10 1.98
C ALA A 656 -22.38 2.51 2.35
N LEU A 657 -22.96 3.23 1.39
CA LEU A 657 -23.64 4.51 1.64
C LEU A 657 -24.87 4.32 2.54
N SER A 658 -25.65 3.25 2.32
CA SER A 658 -26.81 2.96 3.18
C SER A 658 -26.40 2.70 4.62
N LEU A 659 -25.29 1.97 4.85
CA LEU A 659 -24.74 1.76 6.20
C LEU A 659 -24.27 3.07 6.84
N ALA A 660 -23.58 3.93 6.08
CA ALA A 660 -23.15 5.23 6.58
C ALA A 660 -24.34 6.12 6.94
N GLY A 661 -25.40 6.12 6.12
CA GLY A 661 -26.65 6.82 6.41
C GLY A 661 -27.35 6.34 7.68
N LEU A 662 -27.34 5.03 7.94
CA LEU A 662 -27.89 4.45 9.18
C LEU A 662 -27.04 4.83 10.40
N ASN A 663 -25.71 4.82 10.30
CA ASN A 663 -24.82 5.27 11.38
C ASN A 663 -25.00 6.75 11.69
N PHE A 664 -25.06 7.59 10.66
CA PHE A 664 -25.36 9.01 10.78
C PHE A 664 -26.73 9.25 11.44
N PHE A 665 -27.76 8.50 11.03
CA PHE A 665 -29.07 8.58 11.67
C PHE A 665 -28.99 8.19 13.16
N SER A 666 -28.27 7.11 13.44
CA SER A 666 -28.13 6.54 14.78
C SER A 666 -27.39 7.48 15.75
N ALA A 667 -26.50 8.32 15.23
CA ALA A 667 -25.74 9.29 16.02
C ALA A 667 -26.63 10.27 16.79
N ALA A 668 -27.82 10.60 16.25
CA ALA A 668 -28.81 11.43 16.94
C ALA A 668 -29.26 10.81 18.28
N PHE A 669 -29.52 9.49 18.30
CA PHE A 669 -29.90 8.80 19.53
C PHE A 669 -28.73 8.67 20.51
N LEU A 670 -27.52 8.41 19.98
CA LEU A 670 -26.31 8.27 20.80
C LEU A 670 -25.84 9.61 21.41
N SER A 671 -26.30 10.75 20.88
CA SER A 671 -26.05 12.07 21.45
C SER A 671 -26.83 12.37 22.73
N LYS A 672 -27.87 11.57 23.04
CA LYS A 672 -28.73 11.68 24.24
C LYS A 672 -29.45 13.03 24.37
N ARG A 673 -29.61 13.76 23.27
CA ARG A 673 -30.33 15.04 23.24
C ARG A 673 -31.82 14.83 23.49
N ALA A 674 -32.45 15.80 24.15
CA ALA A 674 -33.89 15.79 24.42
C ALA A 674 -34.76 15.61 23.16
N ILE A 675 -34.32 16.10 21.99
CA ILE A 675 -35.06 15.96 20.72
C ILE A 675 -34.96 14.58 20.07
N ALA A 676 -34.03 13.71 20.49
CA ALA A 676 -33.78 12.42 19.83
C ALA A 676 -35.00 11.47 19.78
N PRO A 677 -35.90 11.40 20.79
CA PRO A 677 -37.13 10.60 20.74
C PRO A 677 -38.04 10.92 19.55
N LEU A 678 -38.03 12.16 19.04
CA LEU A 678 -38.82 12.59 17.88
C LEU A 678 -38.47 11.82 16.60
N PHE A 679 -37.26 11.25 16.52
CA PHE A 679 -36.78 10.51 15.36
C PHE A 679 -37.09 9.01 15.38
N VAL A 680 -37.47 8.45 16.55
CA VAL A 680 -37.69 7.01 16.74
C VAL A 680 -38.80 6.45 15.85
N PRO A 681 -39.97 7.11 15.65
CA PRO A 681 -41.01 6.59 14.77
C PRO A 681 -40.50 6.35 13.34
N THR A 682 -39.68 7.25 12.82
CA THR A 682 -39.06 7.10 11.48
C THR A 682 -38.04 5.97 11.46
N TYR A 683 -37.22 5.84 12.50
CA TYR A 683 -36.25 4.75 12.65
C TYR A 683 -36.92 3.37 12.64
N VAL A 684 -38.02 3.22 13.38
CA VAL A 684 -38.82 2.00 13.40
C VAL A 684 -39.46 1.73 12.05
N ALA A 685 -40.11 2.73 11.43
CA ALA A 685 -40.76 2.57 10.13
C ALA A 685 -39.78 2.17 9.01
N LEU A 686 -38.52 2.60 9.12
CA LEU A 686 -37.46 2.30 8.16
C LEU A 686 -36.84 0.91 8.37
N MET A 687 -36.49 0.57 9.62
CA MET A 687 -35.74 -0.65 9.93
C MET A 687 -36.61 -1.85 10.29
N VAL A 688 -37.85 -1.63 10.71
CA VAL A 688 -38.78 -2.68 11.18
C VAL A 688 -40.17 -2.50 10.53
N PRO A 689 -40.29 -2.63 9.19
CA PRO A 689 -41.58 -2.44 8.52
C PRO A 689 -42.54 -3.62 8.79
N VAL A 690 -43.63 -3.38 9.52
CA VAL A 690 -44.64 -4.42 9.89
C VAL A 690 -45.87 -4.40 8.97
N THR A 691 -46.51 -3.24 8.78
CA THR A 691 -47.81 -3.13 8.08
C THR A 691 -47.76 -2.26 6.80
N ASN A 692 -46.74 -1.42 6.65
CA ASN A 692 -46.65 -0.40 5.59
C ASN A 692 -45.35 -0.51 4.77
N SER A 693 -45.14 -1.65 4.12
CA SER A 693 -44.01 -1.83 3.18
C SER A 693 -43.99 -0.80 2.05
N ARG A 694 -45.12 -0.11 1.80
CA ARG A 694 -45.29 0.92 0.76
C ARG A 694 -44.48 2.21 0.99
N ARG A 695 -44.18 2.60 2.25
CA ARG A 695 -43.55 3.91 2.51
C ARG A 695 -42.03 3.92 2.26
N TYR A 696 -41.31 2.90 2.74
CA TYR A 696 -39.84 2.89 2.68
C TYR A 696 -39.21 1.63 2.06
N ASN A 697 -40.01 0.65 1.60
CA ASN A 697 -39.57 -0.69 1.18
C ASN A 697 -38.87 -1.48 2.29
N GLU A 698 -38.70 -2.78 2.08
CA GLU A 698 -38.04 -3.67 3.04
C GLU A 698 -36.50 -3.47 2.99
N PRO A 699 -35.83 -3.29 4.15
CA PRO A 699 -34.38 -3.05 4.19
C PRO A 699 -33.58 -4.28 3.75
N SER A 700 -32.40 -4.03 3.17
CA SER A 700 -31.48 -5.12 2.80
C SER A 700 -31.00 -5.90 4.02
N LEU A 701 -30.72 -7.20 3.87
CA LEU A 701 -30.25 -8.05 4.97
C LEU A 701 -28.98 -7.50 5.64
N LEU A 702 -28.12 -6.83 4.87
CA LEU A 702 -26.91 -6.18 5.38
C LEU A 702 -27.25 -5.04 6.35
N LEU A 703 -28.25 -4.21 6.03
CA LEU A 703 -28.75 -3.16 6.93
C LEU A 703 -29.41 -3.75 8.18
N VAL A 704 -30.22 -4.80 8.02
CA VAL A 704 -30.90 -5.46 9.15
C VAL A 704 -29.89 -6.05 10.14
N ARG A 705 -28.83 -6.71 9.64
CA ARG A 705 -27.75 -7.24 10.50
C ARG A 705 -26.99 -6.13 11.22
N HIS A 706 -26.77 -5.00 10.57
CA HIS A 706 -26.12 -3.85 11.18
C HIS A 706 -27.00 -3.20 12.25
N PHE A 707 -28.28 -2.99 11.95
CA PHE A 707 -29.30 -2.56 12.90
C PHE A 707 -29.36 -3.46 14.13
N ALA A 708 -29.38 -4.77 13.95
CA ALA A 708 -29.45 -5.73 15.07
C ALA A 708 -28.28 -5.62 16.04
N ARG A 709 -27.10 -5.20 15.55
CA ARG A 709 -25.91 -4.94 16.38
C ARG A 709 -25.99 -3.59 17.10
N GLY A 710 -26.62 -2.58 16.49
CA GLY A 710 -26.67 -1.21 17.00
C GLY A 710 -27.89 -0.86 17.86
N VAL A 711 -29.01 -1.59 17.72
CA VAL A 711 -30.31 -1.21 18.32
C VAL A 711 -30.25 -1.06 19.84
N ARG A 712 -29.41 -1.87 20.51
CA ARG A 712 -29.20 -1.78 21.96
C ARG A 712 -28.66 -0.41 22.36
N ALA A 713 -27.57 0.02 21.74
CA ALA A 713 -26.92 1.30 22.06
C ALA A 713 -27.87 2.47 21.77
N ILE A 714 -28.68 2.35 20.72
CA ILE A 714 -29.71 3.34 20.37
C ILE A 714 -30.79 3.41 21.45
N CYS A 715 -31.35 2.27 21.87
CA CYS A 715 -32.38 2.26 22.91
C CYS A 715 -31.84 2.79 24.25
N GLN A 716 -30.61 2.43 24.62
CA GLN A 716 -29.95 2.97 25.81
C GLN A 716 -29.75 4.49 25.71
N GLY A 717 -29.31 5.01 24.55
CA GLY A 717 -29.20 6.45 24.33
C GLY A 717 -30.53 7.19 24.43
N VAL A 718 -31.62 6.56 23.95
CA VAL A 718 -32.99 7.11 24.10
C VAL A 718 -33.43 7.08 25.57
N GLU A 719 -33.21 5.99 26.31
CA GLU A 719 -33.53 5.90 27.75
C GLU A 719 -32.84 7.00 28.58
N GLU A 720 -31.67 7.46 28.15
CA GLU A 720 -30.88 8.50 28.82
C GLU A 720 -31.19 9.93 28.37
N CYS A 721 -32.18 10.13 27.50
CA CYS A 721 -32.62 11.47 27.08
C CYS A 721 -33.45 12.17 28.17
N ASP A 722 -33.32 13.49 28.28
CA ASP A 722 -34.06 14.31 29.24
C ASP A 722 -35.54 14.51 28.82
N GLU A 723 -36.44 13.76 29.46
CA GLU A 723 -37.90 13.84 29.22
C GLU A 723 -38.50 15.19 29.65
N GLU A 724 -38.00 15.78 30.72
CA GLU A 724 -38.54 17.05 31.23
C GLU A 724 -38.20 18.19 30.27
N LEU A 725 -36.97 18.24 29.78
CA LEU A 725 -36.54 19.24 28.81
C LEU A 725 -37.34 19.11 27.51
N LEU A 726 -37.55 17.90 26.99
CA LEU A 726 -38.39 17.67 25.81
C LEU A 726 -39.83 18.17 26.04
N THR A 727 -40.41 17.86 27.20
CA THR A 727 -41.77 18.30 27.55
C THR A 727 -41.86 19.82 27.61
N ARG A 728 -40.89 20.49 28.24
CA ARG A 728 -40.80 21.96 28.29
C ARG A 728 -40.65 22.56 26.89
N MET A 729 -39.86 21.94 26.01
CA MET A 729 -39.72 22.39 24.62
C MET A 729 -41.03 22.26 23.85
N MET A 730 -41.79 21.17 24.03
CA MET A 730 -43.08 20.99 23.36
C MET A 730 -44.15 21.98 23.85
N GLN A 731 -44.09 22.40 25.11
CA GLN A 731 -45.06 23.34 25.70
C GLN A 731 -44.71 24.81 25.43
N ASN A 732 -43.42 25.15 25.32
CA ASN A 732 -42.97 26.54 25.11
C ASN A 732 -43.18 26.97 23.65
N PRO A 733 -44.00 28.00 23.35
CA PRO A 733 -44.28 28.44 21.98
C PRO A 733 -43.03 28.98 21.26
N ASN A 734 -42.03 29.45 22.01
CA ASN A 734 -40.79 29.99 21.46
C ASN A 734 -39.68 28.95 21.25
N SER A 735 -39.95 27.67 21.55
CA SER A 735 -38.96 26.60 21.40
C SER A 735 -38.61 26.29 19.94
N THR A 736 -37.44 25.70 19.72
CA THR A 736 -36.97 25.20 18.42
C THR A 736 -37.95 24.20 17.82
N VAL A 737 -38.46 23.27 18.63
CA VAL A 737 -39.46 22.26 18.22
C VAL A 737 -40.77 22.91 17.77
N ASN A 738 -41.32 23.87 18.53
CA ASN A 738 -42.58 24.52 18.17
C ASN A 738 -42.43 25.42 16.94
N LYS A 739 -41.30 26.10 16.78
CA LYS A 739 -40.97 26.84 15.55
C LYS A 739 -40.94 25.91 14.34
N PHE A 740 -40.21 24.80 14.44
CA PHE A 740 -40.17 23.78 13.37
C PHE A 740 -41.56 23.25 13.01
N LEU A 741 -42.38 22.88 14.00
CA LEU A 741 -43.74 22.38 13.75
C LEU A 741 -44.64 23.44 13.12
N SER A 742 -44.51 24.71 13.53
CA SER A 742 -45.31 25.80 12.96
C SER A 742 -44.94 26.05 11.50
N GLU A 743 -43.65 26.03 11.17
CA GLU A 743 -43.16 26.13 9.79
C GLU A 743 -43.59 24.95 8.92
N PHE A 744 -43.47 23.72 9.44
CA PHE A 744 -43.72 22.50 8.66
C PHE A 744 -45.19 22.28 8.33
N TYR A 745 -46.11 22.64 9.24
CA TYR A 745 -47.55 22.48 9.04
C TYR A 745 -48.24 23.73 8.48
N GLY A 746 -47.60 24.90 8.52
CA GLY A 746 -48.11 26.20 8.04
C GLY A 746 -49.09 26.86 9.02
N GLU A 747 -49.26 28.18 8.90
CA GLU A 747 -50.24 28.93 9.69
C GLU A 747 -51.67 28.46 9.35
N GLY A 748 -52.43 28.02 10.36
CA GLY A 748 -53.84 27.65 10.23
C GLY A 748 -54.17 26.15 10.12
N LYS A 749 -53.17 25.24 10.14
CA LYS A 749 -53.43 23.78 10.25
C LYS A 749 -53.29 23.28 11.69
N THR A 750 -54.13 22.32 12.07
CA THR A 750 -54.07 21.67 13.38
C THR A 750 -52.75 20.94 13.56
N LYS A 751 -51.94 21.41 14.52
CA LYS A 751 -50.67 20.77 14.90
C LYS A 751 -50.94 19.37 15.45
N PRO A 752 -50.16 18.34 15.08
CA PRO A 752 -50.27 17.04 15.72
C PRO A 752 -49.87 17.14 17.19
N THR A 753 -50.65 16.52 18.08
CA THR A 753 -50.29 16.40 19.49
C THR A 753 -49.15 15.40 19.63
N LEU A 754 -48.01 15.85 20.17
CA LEU A 754 -46.82 15.01 20.37
C LEU A 754 -46.77 14.40 21.78
N ASP A 755 -47.84 14.49 22.57
CA ASP A 755 -47.91 14.11 23.99
C ASP A 755 -47.49 12.67 24.30
N GLY A 756 -47.54 11.78 23.28
CA GLY A 756 -47.11 10.39 23.37
C GLY A 756 -45.61 10.14 23.11
N VAL A 757 -44.84 11.13 22.65
CA VAL A 757 -43.43 10.97 22.30
C VAL A 757 -42.54 11.19 23.52
N ARG A 758 -42.42 10.14 24.34
CA ARG A 758 -41.55 10.10 25.52
C ARG A 758 -40.42 9.09 25.32
N PRO A 759 -39.24 9.28 25.93
CA PRO A 759 -38.14 8.33 25.87
C PRO A 759 -38.57 6.88 26.09
N LEU A 760 -39.33 6.63 27.17
CA LEU A 760 -39.80 5.30 27.51
C LEU A 760 -40.78 4.73 26.46
N SER A 761 -41.77 5.52 26.04
CA SER A 761 -42.76 5.13 25.03
C SER A 761 -42.10 4.79 23.68
N CYS A 762 -41.06 5.54 23.31
CA CYS A 762 -40.29 5.32 22.09
C CYS A 762 -39.53 4.00 22.12
N VAL A 763 -38.90 3.64 23.24
CA VAL A 763 -38.22 2.34 23.37
C VAL A 763 -39.24 1.19 23.33
N LEU A 764 -40.39 1.34 23.99
CA LEU A 764 -41.47 0.34 23.93
C LEU A 764 -42.05 0.16 22.53
N LEU A 765 -42.08 1.23 21.72
CA LEU A 765 -42.45 1.17 20.30
C LEU A 765 -41.45 0.31 19.50
N VAL A 766 -40.13 0.47 19.74
CA VAL A 766 -39.09 -0.37 19.11
C VAL A 766 -39.28 -1.84 19.48
N VAL A 767 -39.45 -2.14 20.78
CA VAL A 767 -39.66 -3.51 21.27
C VAL A 767 -40.90 -4.14 20.65
N SER A 768 -42.03 -3.42 20.66
CA SER A 768 -43.29 -3.96 20.14
C SER A 768 -43.21 -4.18 18.64
N SER A 769 -42.62 -3.25 17.88
CA SER A 769 -42.46 -3.41 16.43
C SER A 769 -41.53 -4.57 16.07
N LEU A 770 -40.46 -4.78 16.84
CA LEU A 770 -39.56 -5.94 16.65
C LEU A 770 -40.28 -7.26 16.91
N PHE A 771 -41.06 -7.34 17.98
CA PHE A 771 -41.89 -8.49 18.28
C PHE A 771 -42.87 -8.76 17.13
N ASP A 772 -43.63 -7.75 16.72
CA ASP A 772 -44.59 -7.87 15.62
C ASP A 772 -43.92 -8.31 14.31
N LYS A 773 -42.73 -7.77 14.00
CA LYS A 773 -41.96 -8.17 12.80
C LYS A 773 -41.46 -9.62 12.90
N VAL A 774 -41.00 -10.05 14.07
CA VAL A 774 -40.58 -11.44 14.31
C VAL A 774 -41.78 -12.39 14.14
N CYS A 775 -42.92 -12.08 14.75
CA CYS A 775 -44.16 -12.84 14.60
C CYS A 775 -44.64 -12.86 13.14
N PHE A 776 -44.57 -11.74 12.43
CA PHE A 776 -44.91 -11.64 11.00
C PHE A 776 -44.02 -12.56 10.14
N ILE A 777 -42.70 -12.56 10.37
CA ILE A 777 -41.75 -13.40 9.63
C ILE A 777 -42.01 -14.89 9.88
N LEU A 778 -42.39 -15.25 11.12
CA LEU A 778 -42.72 -16.63 11.51
C LEU A 778 -44.10 -17.07 11.01
N GLY A 779 -45.07 -16.14 10.88
CA GLY A 779 -46.44 -16.41 10.44
C GLY A 779 -46.64 -16.55 8.92
N HIS A 780 -45.73 -16.06 8.08
CA HIS A 780 -45.78 -16.28 6.63
C HIS A 780 -45.16 -17.63 6.25
N THR A 781 -46.00 -18.64 5.97
CA THR A 781 -45.60 -20.00 5.55
C THR A 781 -45.97 -20.35 4.10
N ALA A 782 -46.60 -19.45 3.34
CA ALA A 782 -47.01 -19.74 1.96
C ALA A 782 -45.80 -19.97 1.03
N ALA A 783 -45.96 -20.96 0.14
CA ALA A 783 -44.97 -21.56 -0.76
C ALA A 783 -43.97 -20.53 -1.34
N ALA A 784 -42.73 -20.60 -0.87
CA ALA A 784 -41.67 -19.69 -1.31
C ALA A 784 -40.41 -20.49 -1.66
N ASP A 785 -39.75 -20.11 -2.75
CA ASP A 785 -38.54 -20.75 -3.27
C ASP A 785 -37.45 -20.91 -2.21
N THR A 786 -36.58 -21.91 -2.38
CA THR A 786 -35.50 -22.24 -1.44
C THR A 786 -34.57 -21.06 -1.10
N SER A 787 -34.32 -20.14 -2.06
CA SER A 787 -33.54 -18.92 -1.86
C SER A 787 -34.24 -17.92 -0.92
N SER A 788 -35.56 -17.75 -1.06
CA SER A 788 -36.38 -16.88 -0.22
C SER A 788 -36.49 -17.38 1.23
N ARG A 789 -36.37 -18.71 1.43
CA ARG A 789 -36.37 -19.34 2.77
C ARG A 789 -35.10 -19.02 3.55
N GLN A 790 -33.92 -19.08 2.92
CA GLN A 790 -32.65 -18.76 3.58
C GLN A 790 -32.58 -17.29 4.00
N GLU A 791 -33.04 -16.37 3.14
CA GLU A 791 -33.08 -14.95 3.47
C GLU A 791 -34.08 -14.66 4.61
N ARG A 792 -35.26 -15.31 4.61
CA ARG A 792 -36.25 -15.21 5.69
C ARG A 792 -35.67 -15.65 7.04
N ILE A 793 -34.96 -16.79 7.06
CA ILE A 793 -34.28 -17.28 8.27
C ILE A 793 -33.22 -16.29 8.75
N ALA A 794 -32.42 -15.75 7.82
CA ALA A 794 -31.38 -14.79 8.17
C ALA A 794 -31.96 -13.47 8.72
N ARG A 795 -33.12 -13.02 8.22
CA ARG A 795 -33.84 -11.86 8.77
C ARG A 795 -34.46 -12.15 10.13
N PHE A 796 -35.09 -13.31 10.31
CA PHE A 796 -35.57 -13.76 11.63
C PHE A 796 -34.43 -13.75 12.65
N GLN A 797 -33.28 -14.34 12.31
CA GLN A 797 -32.09 -14.35 13.17
C GLN A 797 -31.65 -12.93 13.56
N ALA A 798 -31.62 -12.00 12.60
CA ALA A 798 -31.22 -10.64 12.87
C ALA A 798 -32.24 -9.88 13.76
N TYR A 799 -33.54 -9.92 13.46
CA TYR A 799 -34.54 -9.21 14.27
C TYR A 799 -34.74 -9.84 15.66
N PHE A 800 -34.68 -11.16 15.76
CA PHE A 800 -34.82 -11.83 17.06
C PHE A 800 -33.59 -11.64 17.94
N SER A 801 -32.37 -11.68 17.36
CA SER A 801 -31.17 -11.27 18.12
C SER A 801 -31.22 -9.81 18.55
N ALA A 802 -31.75 -8.91 17.70
CA ALA A 802 -31.99 -7.52 18.05
C ALA A 802 -32.91 -7.39 19.27
N LEU A 803 -34.05 -8.11 19.29
CA LEU A 803 -35.00 -8.15 20.41
C LEU A 803 -34.34 -8.70 21.69
N ILE A 804 -33.58 -9.79 21.60
CA ILE A 804 -32.87 -10.39 22.73
C ILE A 804 -31.82 -9.43 23.31
N ASN A 805 -31.11 -8.68 22.46
CA ASN A 805 -30.12 -7.69 22.92
C ASN A 805 -30.74 -6.55 23.73
N LEU A 806 -32.06 -6.32 23.63
CA LEU A 806 -32.79 -5.34 24.44
C LEU A 806 -33.08 -5.82 25.87
N LEU A 807 -32.78 -7.09 26.22
CA LEU A 807 -32.74 -7.54 27.62
C LEU A 807 -31.67 -6.83 28.46
N GLN A 808 -30.79 -6.05 27.80
CA GLN A 808 -29.73 -5.26 28.42
C GLN A 808 -30.10 -3.77 28.57
N CYS A 809 -31.37 -3.40 28.35
CA CYS A 809 -31.90 -2.07 28.64
C CYS A 809 -32.03 -1.84 30.16
N ARG A 810 -32.09 -0.58 30.61
CA ARG A 810 -32.09 -0.25 32.05
C ARG A 810 -33.50 -0.16 32.64
N SER A 811 -34.49 0.24 31.85
CA SER A 811 -35.84 0.45 32.36
C SER A 811 -36.54 -0.88 32.68
N ARG A 812 -37.07 -1.03 33.91
CA ARG A 812 -37.84 -2.22 34.32
C ARG A 812 -39.04 -2.49 33.43
N THR A 813 -39.77 -1.45 33.00
CA THR A 813 -40.95 -1.59 32.15
C THR A 813 -40.58 -2.08 30.74
N VAL A 814 -39.44 -1.63 30.21
CA VAL A 814 -38.88 -2.13 28.95
C VAL A 814 -38.47 -3.59 29.10
N LEU A 815 -37.72 -3.93 30.17
CA LEU A 815 -37.29 -5.31 30.43
C LEU A 815 -38.47 -6.27 30.55
N HIS A 816 -39.51 -5.93 31.32
CA HIS A 816 -40.71 -6.76 31.42
C HIS A 816 -41.35 -7.02 30.05
N ARG A 817 -41.45 -5.99 29.19
CA ARG A 817 -42.01 -6.14 27.84
C ARG A 817 -41.13 -7.02 26.96
N VAL A 818 -39.81 -6.83 26.99
CA VAL A 818 -38.86 -7.66 26.22
C VAL A 818 -38.91 -9.11 26.69
N CYS A 819 -38.91 -9.36 28.00
CA CYS A 819 -39.07 -10.70 28.59
C CYS A 819 -40.35 -11.38 28.10
N ALA A 820 -41.49 -10.69 28.15
CA ALA A 820 -42.76 -11.22 27.64
C ALA A 820 -42.70 -11.52 26.13
N SER A 821 -42.11 -10.63 25.33
CA SER A 821 -41.95 -10.84 23.88
C SER A 821 -41.01 -12.02 23.55
N VAL A 822 -39.88 -12.17 24.26
CA VAL A 822 -38.97 -13.31 24.08
C VAL A 822 -39.63 -14.61 24.52
N GLU A 823 -40.33 -14.59 25.66
CA GLU A 823 -41.09 -15.75 26.17
C GLU A 823 -42.15 -16.22 25.18
N ALA A 824 -42.95 -15.31 24.63
CA ALA A 824 -43.95 -15.63 23.61
C ALA A 824 -43.31 -16.23 22.33
N VAL A 825 -42.22 -15.65 21.82
CA VAL A 825 -41.52 -16.21 20.65
C VAL A 825 -40.97 -17.62 20.93
N VAL A 826 -40.35 -17.83 22.09
CA VAL A 826 -39.72 -19.12 22.46
C VAL A 826 -40.75 -20.20 22.76
N LEU A 827 -41.83 -19.88 23.47
CA LEU A 827 -42.81 -20.86 23.94
C LEU A 827 -43.94 -21.11 22.94
N GLU A 828 -44.33 -20.10 22.16
CA GLU A 828 -45.49 -20.18 21.26
C GLU A 828 -45.06 -20.36 19.80
N HIS A 829 -44.13 -19.53 19.31
CA HIS A 829 -43.78 -19.51 17.88
C HIS A 829 -42.65 -20.47 17.47
N LEU A 830 -41.73 -20.80 18.38
CA LEU A 830 -40.69 -21.82 18.17
C LEU A 830 -41.12 -23.22 18.65
N ARG A 831 -42.38 -23.36 19.07
CA ARG A 831 -42.97 -24.61 19.55
C ARG A 831 -42.91 -25.67 18.44
N GLY A 832 -42.24 -26.79 18.72
CA GLY A 832 -42.07 -27.90 17.77
C GLY A 832 -40.75 -27.90 16.97
N VAL A 833 -39.83 -26.95 17.20
CA VAL A 833 -38.46 -26.98 16.63
C VAL A 833 -37.41 -27.00 17.75
N PRO A 834 -37.19 -28.14 18.44
CA PRO A 834 -36.38 -28.20 19.67
C PRO A 834 -34.94 -27.73 19.48
N ARG A 835 -34.33 -28.01 18.32
CA ARG A 835 -32.95 -27.59 18.01
C ARG A 835 -32.82 -26.06 17.92
N ALA A 836 -33.78 -25.39 17.28
CA ALA A 836 -33.79 -23.93 17.18
C ALA A 836 -34.10 -23.28 18.52
N GLN A 837 -35.06 -23.82 19.27
CA GLN A 837 -35.39 -23.37 20.62
C GLN A 837 -34.17 -23.46 21.56
N LEU A 838 -33.44 -24.58 21.53
CA LEU A 838 -32.22 -24.77 22.32
C LEU A 838 -31.09 -23.81 21.92
N GLN A 839 -30.91 -23.56 20.62
CA GLN A 839 -29.91 -22.60 20.13
C GLN A 839 -30.21 -21.17 20.60
N TRP A 840 -31.46 -20.72 20.50
CA TRP A 840 -31.86 -19.39 20.97
C TRP A 840 -31.85 -19.26 22.47
N MET A 841 -32.23 -20.31 23.22
CA MET A 841 -32.10 -20.32 24.67
C MET A 841 -30.65 -20.21 25.14
N LYS A 842 -29.69 -20.82 24.42
CA LYS A 842 -28.25 -20.60 24.66
C LYS A 842 -27.87 -19.13 24.44
N TYR A 843 -28.35 -18.51 23.36
CA TYR A 843 -28.07 -17.10 23.07
C TYR A 843 -28.70 -16.13 24.08
N VAL A 844 -29.93 -16.40 24.53
CA VAL A 844 -30.59 -15.65 25.62
C VAL A 844 -29.79 -15.79 26.91
N THR A 845 -29.37 -17.01 27.26
CA THR A 845 -28.54 -17.26 28.46
C THR A 845 -27.25 -16.45 28.41
N ALA A 846 -26.49 -16.55 27.31
CA ALA A 846 -25.25 -15.79 27.14
C ALA A 846 -25.47 -14.26 27.21
N THR A 847 -26.58 -13.76 26.65
CA THR A 847 -26.94 -12.34 26.71
C THR A 847 -27.26 -11.89 28.14
N VAL A 848 -27.97 -12.71 28.94
CA VAL A 848 -28.29 -12.40 30.34
C VAL A 848 -27.05 -12.48 31.23
N ASP A 849 -26.13 -13.41 30.95
CA ASP A 849 -24.89 -13.56 31.72
C ASP A 849 -24.00 -12.30 31.64
N LEU A 850 -24.02 -11.60 30.49
CA LEU A 850 -23.30 -10.35 30.22
C LEU A 850 -23.89 -9.11 30.94
N ILE A 851 -25.03 -9.23 31.62
CA ILE A 851 -25.66 -8.11 32.33
C ILE A 851 -25.00 -7.90 33.69
N GLU A 852 -24.70 -6.65 34.02
CA GLU A 852 -24.18 -6.22 35.32
C GLU A 852 -25.17 -5.25 35.99
N GLY A 853 -25.30 -5.30 37.33
CA GLY A 853 -26.13 -4.37 38.11
C GLY A 853 -27.42 -4.95 38.72
N THR A 854 -28.25 -4.05 39.28
CA THR A 854 -29.39 -4.36 40.17
C THR A 854 -30.56 -5.10 39.52
N GLY A 855 -30.68 -5.10 38.18
CA GLY A 855 -31.71 -5.83 37.43
C GLY A 855 -31.36 -7.29 37.10
N LYS A 856 -30.13 -7.75 37.37
CA LYS A 856 -29.68 -9.10 36.99
C LYS A 856 -30.46 -10.22 37.68
N LYS A 857 -30.79 -10.05 38.97
CA LYS A 857 -31.47 -11.09 39.77
C LYS A 857 -32.85 -11.44 39.18
N GLU A 858 -33.66 -10.43 38.89
CA GLU A 858 -35.00 -10.58 38.32
C GLU A 858 -34.96 -11.24 36.92
N LEU A 859 -33.96 -10.89 36.10
CA LEU A 859 -33.77 -11.49 34.77
C LEU A 859 -33.29 -12.94 34.84
N VAL A 860 -32.41 -13.28 35.79
CA VAL A 860 -31.95 -14.66 36.01
C VAL A 860 -33.10 -15.53 36.51
N GLU A 861 -33.92 -15.04 37.44
CA GLU A 861 -35.12 -15.73 37.90
C GLU A 861 -36.13 -15.96 36.77
N TRP A 862 -36.35 -14.94 35.91
CA TRP A 862 -37.15 -15.09 34.70
C TRP A 862 -36.55 -16.14 33.74
N LEU A 863 -35.24 -16.12 33.52
CA LEU A 863 -34.56 -17.08 32.65
C LEU A 863 -34.70 -18.53 33.16
N PHE A 864 -34.60 -18.75 34.48
CA PHE A 864 -34.86 -20.06 35.09
C PHE A 864 -36.29 -20.52 34.84
N LYS A 865 -37.28 -19.64 35.07
CA LYS A 865 -38.69 -19.93 34.80
C LYS A 865 -38.94 -20.22 33.31
N LEU A 866 -38.30 -19.48 32.41
CA LEU A 866 -38.39 -19.71 30.96
C LEU A 866 -37.77 -21.06 30.57
N LYS A 867 -36.61 -21.42 31.12
CA LYS A 867 -35.97 -22.73 30.91
C LYS A 867 -36.85 -23.87 31.39
N GLU A 868 -37.46 -23.74 32.57
CA GLU A 868 -38.38 -24.72 33.13
C GLU A 868 -39.63 -24.89 32.26
N LYS A 869 -40.25 -23.77 31.83
CA LYS A 869 -41.40 -23.78 30.92
C LYS A 869 -41.05 -24.39 29.56
N ALA A 870 -39.90 -24.02 28.99
CA ALA A 870 -39.44 -24.59 27.72
C ALA A 870 -39.20 -26.10 27.84
N ALA A 871 -38.59 -26.57 28.93
CA ALA A 871 -38.36 -28.00 29.18
C ALA A 871 -39.66 -28.81 29.29
N LYS A 872 -40.72 -28.23 29.89
CA LYS A 872 -42.06 -28.84 29.96
C LYS A 872 -42.80 -28.88 28.61
N VAL A 873 -42.38 -28.07 27.63
CA VAL A 873 -43.02 -27.92 26.32
C VAL A 873 -42.31 -28.71 25.21
N ILE A 874 -41.07 -29.20 25.44
CA ILE A 874 -40.36 -30.10 24.52
C ILE A 874 -41.10 -31.46 24.51
N PRO A 875 -41.66 -31.92 23.38
CA PRO A 875 -42.06 -33.31 23.28
C PRO A 875 -40.79 -34.14 23.46
N HIS A 876 -40.80 -35.06 24.42
CA HIS A 876 -39.71 -36.00 24.63
C HIS A 876 -39.36 -36.63 23.29
N SER A 877 -38.19 -36.30 22.74
CA SER A 877 -37.60 -37.10 21.68
C SER A 877 -37.38 -38.49 22.26
N ARG A 878 -38.17 -39.48 21.83
CA ARG A 878 -37.69 -40.86 21.86
C ARG A 878 -36.43 -40.87 20.98
N LEU A 879 -35.32 -41.24 21.64
CA LEU A 879 -33.97 -41.57 21.15
C LEU A 879 -33.69 -41.35 19.66
#